data_AF-A0A7X7R3W2-F1
#
_entry.id   AF-A0A7X7R3W2-F1
#
_cell.length_a   1.000
_cell.length_b   1.000
_cell.length_c   1.000
_cell.angle_alpha   90.00
_cell.angle_beta   90.00
_cell.angle_gamma   90.00
#
_symmetry.space_group_name_H-M   'P 1'
#
loop_
_entity.id
_entity.type
_entity.pdbx_description
1 polymer ?
#
loop_
_entity_poly.entity_id
_entity_poly.type
_entity_poly.pdbx_seq_one_letter_code
_entity_poly.pdbx_strand_id
1 'polypeptide(L)'
;MQINREEIFDRTILDIMPQLVSYSNYDLVIGIPFLDEGEHLTQLLCSLDRVLKTWMGKRQLIVCVGDHSAAQTLGMLNALELQHPHIQFLLPEEISGRGSSVRAIINISKYLDADLLLFSAKMANEKGPGIDDSWLDSLLAPIQGDYDLVLGSLRRHTGIDSIAHMMAAPVLETFYGFRVGDPLGGIYAVSHDFVEELAHEARFWGEAIQGAGIDFWLLTRAITWNKNICEVSMGGRVIPHSLEVRNRVFADNARAIFAAIKKDESIWRQEKTVIKVADILARSEIKKPDMISYSIQQLRGKFARGLGEQMSVLEGFTDKGELQRLVTVTDEDFNMPDQIWVKALFYLLLQHVFPVGKSGGLEAINALTALYNGRVASYLVEMQGFNSSITCGSEEERDGFLVKKMEAVKQRLTSCFWQFKPLFVRQWMAENEKLRPAILPLGYMEYVPGKPIVIPKKIMGKDGRMVNTDNIFKELRQRYETKFNQFVHDGLKLSAAADANTIITATKNFMRELETGIDQLLPGDLSTEQGLRQFVEHLMEITGPHQMYTVSDDLLREMLIRFPPVNLMIPLGYDKSAQLVEKMNTYDAITYVGLVESMNYNDRDLNWLMENMKPESFARTAVKALYVTDQNYRITLPAGKISILNLLTGRIVIKPMKKGQGGDYPKLRYFTNLIRRLAVAEHYSQLFMQNALERKNIGLKFKNSLSAGRRGNLFSAYNIFENYHHRLVVDQIYDIAKKRQKNGQRDLSHLLKLMADSYGLGQMLENEVFLTCTAWSWASYSFKGGTGIPTPLTTTVENRWFNHDFLEMLYEELGYKREEILQIVIRLIQNGRMDQDLLDTLLPVSDKNVTVVVQETTSEPSRYLRRYDNNPLLEPLPHSKWESKYVLNPGALRIGEKVYLFYRAVGEEGISYIGLAVTDGYKLLERLPDPVFSPQIPEEKMGCEDPRLIIIGARIYMLYTAYDGNIAQIAAASISVEDLQNGHYTNWRRDGLAFKDIWDKDAILFPEKINGKYVIYHRIEPSIWVTYMNEIEFPLTENHAIIVGPRPGRMWDSLKIGAGAQPLKTIYGWLLIYHGVDHNYVYRLGVLLVDLNNPQKIIYRSPNPILEPEEEYEVGNSEAWVPNVVFTCGAVAGIDKEILEDDDEILVYYGAADTSIGLATARLKDLIPEPFRRKV
;
A
#
# COMPACT_ATOMS: atom_id res chain seq x y z
N MET A 1 8.55 -31.12 -3.99
CA MET A 1 9.21 -29.81 -3.86
C MET A 1 8.70 -28.94 -4.99
N GLN A 2 8.11 -27.78 -4.67
CA GLN A 2 7.69 -26.80 -5.68
C GLN A 2 8.96 -26.16 -6.23
N ILE A 3 9.18 -26.26 -7.55
CA ILE A 3 10.38 -25.69 -8.19
C ILE A 3 10.29 -24.16 -8.09
N ASN A 4 11.28 -23.54 -7.45
CA ASN A 4 11.35 -22.09 -7.32
C ASN A 4 11.84 -21.46 -8.64
N ARG A 5 10.92 -21.18 -9.55
CA ARG A 5 11.21 -20.63 -10.89
C ARG A 5 11.90 -19.27 -10.86
N GLU A 6 11.59 -18.42 -9.87
CA GLU A 6 12.22 -17.10 -9.73
C GLU A 6 13.70 -17.22 -9.37
N GLU A 7 14.05 -18.11 -8.46
CA GLU A 7 15.44 -18.39 -8.11
C GLU A 7 16.24 -18.93 -9.32
N ILE A 8 15.61 -19.77 -10.16
CA ILE A 8 16.22 -20.26 -11.40
C ILE A 8 16.44 -19.12 -12.40
N PHE A 9 15.47 -18.22 -12.54
CA PHE A 9 15.60 -17.04 -13.40
C PHE A 9 16.73 -16.13 -12.94
N ASP A 10 16.76 -15.77 -11.64
CA ASP A 10 17.79 -14.90 -11.07
C ASP A 10 19.19 -15.49 -11.23
N ARG A 11 19.35 -16.81 -11.02
CA ARG A 11 20.62 -17.49 -11.27
C ARG A 11 21.04 -17.42 -12.74
N THR A 12 20.09 -17.65 -13.65
CA THR A 12 20.35 -17.57 -15.10
C THR A 12 20.82 -16.18 -15.52
N ILE A 13 20.23 -15.12 -14.95
CA ILE A 13 20.68 -13.74 -15.21
C ILE A 13 22.05 -13.48 -14.60
N LEU A 14 22.30 -13.90 -13.36
CA LEU A 14 23.59 -13.75 -12.69
C LEU A 14 24.74 -14.41 -13.47
N ASP A 15 24.50 -15.56 -14.10
CA ASP A 15 25.49 -16.27 -14.92
C ASP A 15 25.90 -15.48 -16.18
N ILE A 16 25.02 -14.61 -16.69
CA ILE A 16 25.28 -13.76 -17.87
C ILE A 16 25.92 -12.42 -17.48
N MET A 17 25.69 -11.90 -16.26
CA MET A 17 26.18 -10.58 -15.83
C MET A 17 27.69 -10.34 -16.04
N PRO A 18 28.61 -11.30 -15.78
CA PRO A 18 30.03 -11.11 -16.03
C PRO A 18 30.36 -10.78 -17.50
N GLN A 19 29.58 -11.32 -18.45
CA GLN A 19 29.76 -11.06 -19.88
C GLN A 19 29.31 -9.64 -20.27
N LEU A 20 28.40 -9.04 -19.50
CA LEU A 20 27.84 -7.71 -19.76
C LEU A 20 28.77 -6.56 -19.34
N VAL A 21 29.73 -6.82 -18.45
CA VAL A 21 30.64 -5.79 -17.91
C VAL A 21 31.42 -5.05 -19.02
N SER A 22 31.86 -5.78 -20.05
CA SER A 22 32.55 -5.23 -21.22
C SER A 22 31.67 -4.32 -22.08
N TYR A 23 30.35 -4.40 -21.92
CA TYR A 23 29.35 -3.63 -22.67
C TYR A 23 28.71 -2.50 -21.85
N SER A 24 29.27 -2.14 -20.69
CA SER A 24 28.74 -1.09 -19.79
C SER A 24 28.58 0.32 -20.40
N ASN A 25 29.12 0.57 -21.60
CA ASN A 25 28.95 1.83 -22.32
C ASN A 25 27.99 1.72 -23.53
N TYR A 26 27.27 0.62 -23.66
CA TYR A 26 26.28 0.38 -24.71
C TYR A 26 24.91 0.91 -24.27
N ASP A 27 24.32 1.75 -25.11
CA ASP A 27 23.13 2.55 -24.80
C ASP A 27 21.91 2.20 -25.69
N LEU A 28 22.02 1.09 -26.42
CA LEU A 28 20.95 0.46 -27.18
C LEU A 28 21.09 -1.07 -27.17
N VAL A 29 20.06 -1.77 -26.72
CA VAL A 29 19.93 -3.23 -26.82
C VAL A 29 18.94 -3.58 -27.91
N ILE A 30 19.33 -4.49 -28.80
CA ILE A 30 18.47 -5.08 -29.82
C ILE A 30 18.17 -6.51 -29.41
N GLY A 31 17.00 -6.69 -28.79
CA GLY A 31 16.54 -7.94 -28.24
C GLY A 31 15.78 -8.78 -29.26
N ILE A 32 16.13 -10.06 -29.38
CA ILE A 32 15.44 -11.02 -30.25
C ILE A 32 15.12 -12.29 -29.46
N PRO A 33 13.89 -12.46 -28.95
CA PRO A 33 13.44 -13.74 -28.42
C PRO A 33 13.26 -14.72 -29.59
N PHE A 34 13.80 -15.93 -29.47
CA PHE A 34 13.75 -16.95 -30.52
C PHE A 34 13.28 -18.32 -30.03
N LEU A 35 12.72 -19.09 -30.96
CA LEU A 35 12.48 -20.53 -30.82
C LEU A 35 13.39 -21.27 -31.81
N ASP A 36 13.07 -22.49 -32.20
CA ASP A 36 13.82 -23.14 -33.28
C ASP A 36 13.42 -22.60 -34.67
N GLU A 37 14.15 -21.57 -35.12
CA GLU A 37 13.89 -20.83 -36.36
C GLU A 37 14.87 -21.20 -37.50
N GLY A 38 15.90 -22.01 -37.22
CA GLY A 38 16.89 -22.47 -38.19
C GLY A 38 17.65 -21.31 -38.87
N GLU A 39 17.89 -21.43 -40.18
CA GLU A 39 18.62 -20.41 -40.98
C GLU A 39 17.91 -19.06 -41.11
N HIS A 40 16.62 -18.99 -40.76
CA HIS A 40 15.86 -17.74 -40.87
C HIS A 40 16.44 -16.65 -39.95
N LEU A 41 16.78 -17.00 -38.71
CA LEU A 41 17.30 -16.06 -37.72
C LEU A 41 18.72 -15.58 -38.06
N THR A 42 19.58 -16.47 -38.59
CA THR A 42 20.94 -16.08 -38.99
C THR A 42 20.90 -15.09 -40.15
N GLN A 43 20.02 -15.28 -41.13
CA GLN A 43 19.81 -14.33 -42.23
C GLN A 43 19.29 -12.97 -41.74
N LEU A 44 18.33 -12.98 -40.81
CA LEU A 44 17.81 -11.76 -40.19
C LEU A 44 18.93 -10.98 -39.47
N LEU A 45 19.77 -11.66 -38.69
CA LEU A 45 20.89 -11.05 -37.98
C LEU A 45 21.95 -10.46 -38.93
N CYS A 46 22.29 -11.15 -40.02
CA CYS A 46 23.18 -10.60 -41.04
C CYS A 46 22.58 -9.39 -41.77
N SER A 47 21.25 -9.33 -41.93
CA SER A 47 20.58 -8.13 -42.44
C SER A 47 20.67 -7.00 -41.42
N LEU A 48 20.37 -7.28 -40.15
CA LEU A 48 20.41 -6.32 -39.05
C LEU A 48 21.80 -5.70 -38.89
N ASP A 49 22.85 -6.51 -38.87
CA ASP A 49 24.26 -6.07 -38.74
C ASP A 49 24.66 -5.08 -39.85
N ARG A 50 24.17 -5.33 -41.09
CA ARG A 50 24.40 -4.42 -42.23
C ARG A 50 23.69 -3.08 -42.07
N VAL A 51 22.44 -3.08 -41.60
CA VAL A 51 21.71 -1.83 -41.38
C VAL A 51 22.35 -1.03 -40.25
N LEU A 52 22.68 -1.68 -39.14
CA LEU A 52 23.32 -1.02 -37.99
C LEU A 52 24.64 -0.34 -38.36
N LYS A 53 25.39 -0.89 -39.31
CA LYS A 53 26.63 -0.29 -39.82
C LYS A 53 26.43 1.11 -40.40
N THR A 54 25.28 1.38 -41.00
CA THR A 54 24.98 2.69 -41.61
C THR A 54 24.63 3.75 -40.57
N TRP A 55 24.44 3.33 -39.32
CA TRP A 55 23.90 4.14 -38.25
C TRP A 55 25.01 4.62 -37.30
N MET A 56 25.12 5.94 -37.12
CA MET A 56 26.11 6.56 -36.23
C MET A 56 25.43 7.20 -35.01
N GLY A 57 25.97 7.01 -33.81
CA GLY A 57 25.58 7.80 -32.63
C GLY A 57 25.28 7.04 -31.34
N LYS A 58 25.06 5.72 -31.40
CA LYS A 58 24.94 4.85 -30.22
C LYS A 58 25.86 3.63 -30.32
N ARG A 59 26.05 2.92 -29.22
CA ARG A 59 26.73 1.62 -29.16
C ARG A 59 25.67 0.53 -28.97
N GLN A 60 25.57 -0.37 -29.94
CA GLN A 60 24.48 -1.33 -30.05
C GLN A 60 24.93 -2.73 -29.67
N LEU A 61 24.16 -3.38 -28.80
CA LEU A 61 24.37 -4.78 -28.40
C LEU A 61 23.19 -5.63 -28.88
N ILE A 62 23.48 -6.69 -29.63
CA ILE A 62 22.45 -7.65 -30.06
C ILE A 62 22.32 -8.73 -28.98
N VAL A 63 21.10 -8.96 -28.49
CA VAL A 63 20.83 -9.93 -27.42
C VAL A 63 19.77 -10.92 -27.90
N CYS A 64 20.17 -12.16 -28.15
CA CYS A 64 19.29 -13.24 -28.57
C CYS A 64 19.00 -14.17 -27.39
N VAL A 65 17.74 -14.33 -27.00
CA VAL A 65 17.36 -15.22 -25.88
C VAL A 65 16.38 -16.28 -26.35
N GLY A 66 16.82 -17.53 -26.36
CA GLY A 66 16.04 -18.66 -26.85
C GLY A 66 15.32 -19.42 -25.74
N ASP A 67 14.27 -20.14 -26.11
CA ASP A 67 13.68 -21.14 -25.23
C ASP A 67 14.53 -22.44 -25.20
N HIS A 68 14.28 -23.32 -24.23
CA HIS A 68 15.02 -24.58 -24.08
C HIS A 68 15.04 -25.44 -25.35
N SER A 69 14.00 -25.40 -26.20
CA SER A 69 13.92 -26.20 -27.42
C SER A 69 14.80 -25.69 -28.57
N ALA A 70 15.36 -24.48 -28.50
CA ALA A 70 16.10 -23.84 -29.58
C ALA A 70 17.60 -24.19 -29.65
N ALA A 71 17.99 -25.38 -29.19
CA ALA A 71 19.39 -25.82 -29.14
C ALA A 71 20.10 -25.82 -30.51
N GLN A 72 19.39 -26.23 -31.56
CA GLN A 72 19.93 -26.24 -32.92
C GLN A 72 20.22 -24.82 -33.42
N THR A 73 19.24 -23.93 -33.28
CA THR A 73 19.38 -22.51 -33.64
C THR A 73 20.52 -21.84 -32.84
N LEU A 74 20.66 -22.11 -31.53
CA LEU A 74 21.78 -21.60 -30.72
C LEU A 74 23.15 -22.02 -31.28
N GLY A 75 23.29 -23.29 -31.70
CA GLY A 75 24.52 -23.78 -32.30
C GLY A 75 24.93 -23.00 -33.56
N MET A 76 23.94 -22.59 -34.37
CA MET A 76 24.17 -21.76 -35.56
C MET A 76 24.55 -20.32 -35.19
N LEU A 77 23.92 -19.75 -34.17
CA LEU A 77 24.25 -18.41 -33.67
C LEU A 77 25.68 -18.33 -33.11
N ASN A 78 26.13 -19.36 -32.40
CA ASN A 78 27.50 -19.44 -31.88
C ASN A 78 28.58 -19.49 -32.96
N ALA A 79 28.24 -19.93 -34.18
CA ALA A 79 29.14 -19.94 -35.32
C ALA A 79 29.05 -18.66 -36.18
N LEU A 80 28.19 -17.71 -35.82
CA LEU A 80 27.93 -16.50 -36.59
C LEU A 80 28.94 -15.39 -36.24
N GLU A 81 29.65 -14.87 -37.24
CA GLU A 81 30.53 -13.72 -37.08
C GLU A 81 29.83 -12.45 -37.58
N LEU A 82 29.47 -11.55 -36.65
CA LEU A 82 28.87 -10.24 -36.92
C LEU A 82 29.86 -9.11 -36.59
N GLN A 83 29.71 -7.94 -37.19
CA GLN A 83 30.55 -6.77 -36.87
C GLN A 83 30.16 -6.15 -35.52
N HIS A 84 28.87 -6.16 -35.19
CA HIS A 84 28.37 -5.71 -33.90
C HIS A 84 28.46 -6.83 -32.85
N PRO A 85 28.72 -6.51 -31.58
CA PRO A 85 28.73 -7.52 -30.54
C PRO A 85 27.34 -8.12 -30.35
N HIS A 86 27.32 -9.41 -30.10
CA HIS A 86 26.09 -10.16 -29.86
C HIS A 86 26.29 -11.17 -28.72
N ILE A 87 25.20 -11.43 -27.99
CA ILE A 87 25.13 -12.42 -26.92
C ILE A 87 23.92 -13.32 -27.19
N GLN A 88 24.11 -14.62 -27.01
CA GLN A 88 23.08 -15.63 -27.22
C GLN A 88 23.12 -16.70 -26.13
N PHE A 89 21.96 -17.04 -25.60
CA PHE A 89 21.81 -18.12 -24.63
C PHE A 89 20.37 -18.65 -24.62
N LEU A 90 20.18 -19.81 -23.98
CA LEU A 90 18.87 -20.42 -23.81
C LEU A 90 18.43 -20.34 -22.36
N LEU A 91 17.13 -20.21 -22.16
CA LEU A 91 16.52 -20.36 -20.85
C LEU A 91 16.34 -21.85 -20.50
N PRO A 92 16.48 -22.22 -19.22
CA PRO A 92 16.09 -23.54 -18.72
C PRO A 92 14.64 -23.91 -19.05
N GLU A 93 14.34 -25.22 -19.06
CA GLU A 93 13.00 -25.75 -19.39
C GLU A 93 11.93 -25.18 -18.46
N GLU A 94 12.25 -25.03 -17.17
CA GLU A 94 11.32 -24.61 -16.13
C GLU A 94 10.87 -23.16 -16.25
N ILE A 95 11.61 -22.33 -17.00
CA ILE A 95 11.32 -20.91 -17.23
C ILE A 95 11.26 -20.57 -18.73
N SER A 96 11.06 -21.56 -19.59
CA SER A 96 11.01 -21.37 -21.04
C SER A 96 9.73 -20.68 -21.52
N GLY A 97 9.86 -19.85 -22.57
CA GLY A 97 8.76 -19.16 -23.23
C GLY A 97 9.15 -17.77 -23.70
N ARG A 98 8.42 -17.24 -24.71
CA ARG A 98 8.72 -15.91 -25.30
C ARG A 98 8.70 -14.81 -24.23
N GLY A 99 7.73 -14.81 -23.33
CA GLY A 99 7.64 -13.85 -22.24
C GLY A 99 8.89 -13.88 -21.36
N SER A 100 9.34 -15.06 -20.95
CA SER A 100 10.58 -15.19 -20.16
C SER A 100 11.82 -14.71 -20.92
N SER A 101 11.92 -14.98 -22.23
CA SER A 101 13.01 -14.45 -23.05
C SER A 101 13.00 -12.92 -23.10
N VAL A 102 11.83 -12.32 -23.28
CA VAL A 102 11.64 -10.85 -23.23
C VAL A 102 12.00 -10.31 -21.85
N ARG A 103 11.64 -11.02 -20.76
CA ARG A 103 12.01 -10.67 -19.39
C ARG A 103 13.53 -10.59 -19.22
N ALA A 104 14.24 -11.58 -19.74
CA ALA A 104 15.70 -11.61 -19.67
C ALA A 104 16.32 -10.44 -20.44
N ILE A 105 15.83 -10.17 -21.65
CA ILE A 105 16.23 -9.01 -22.46
C ILE A 105 16.00 -7.69 -21.70
N ILE A 106 14.82 -7.49 -21.10
CA ILE A 106 14.50 -6.31 -20.30
C ILE A 106 15.47 -6.16 -19.11
N ASN A 107 15.84 -7.26 -18.43
CA ASN A 107 16.81 -7.22 -17.32
C ASN A 107 18.22 -6.85 -17.80
N ILE A 108 18.63 -7.34 -18.98
CA ILE A 108 19.92 -6.98 -19.59
C ILE A 108 19.92 -5.51 -19.99
N SER A 109 18.86 -5.02 -20.63
CA SER A 109 18.70 -3.60 -20.97
C SER A 109 18.73 -2.71 -19.74
N LYS A 110 18.06 -3.11 -18.65
CA LYS A 110 18.14 -2.40 -17.36
C LYS A 110 19.58 -2.37 -16.84
N TYR A 111 20.29 -3.50 -16.84
CA TYR A 111 21.67 -3.56 -16.33
C TYR A 111 22.63 -2.62 -17.10
N LEU A 112 22.36 -2.39 -18.38
CA LEU A 112 23.16 -1.53 -19.25
C LEU A 112 22.67 -0.07 -19.31
N ASP A 113 21.59 0.28 -18.60
CA ASP A 113 20.90 1.58 -18.71
C ASP A 113 20.57 1.94 -20.18
N ALA A 114 20.17 0.94 -20.96
CA ALA A 114 20.03 1.03 -22.41
C ALA A 114 18.56 1.08 -22.85
N ASP A 115 18.29 1.81 -23.94
CA ASP A 115 17.03 1.69 -24.66
C ASP A 115 16.89 0.28 -25.25
N LEU A 116 15.65 -0.19 -25.43
CA LEU A 116 15.39 -1.53 -25.94
C LEU A 116 14.60 -1.47 -27.25
N LEU A 117 15.17 -2.05 -28.31
CA LEU A 117 14.43 -2.47 -29.50
C LEU A 117 14.17 -3.97 -29.41
N LEU A 118 12.90 -4.36 -29.33
CA LEU A 118 12.48 -5.75 -29.31
C LEU A 118 11.99 -6.14 -30.70
N PHE A 119 12.65 -7.11 -31.33
CA PHE A 119 12.30 -7.62 -32.65
C PHE A 119 11.77 -9.04 -32.61
N SER A 120 10.93 -9.39 -33.58
CA SER A 120 10.45 -10.75 -33.74
C SER A 120 11.46 -11.56 -34.57
N ALA A 121 11.77 -12.79 -34.15
CA ALA A 121 12.68 -13.66 -34.90
C ALA A 121 12.18 -13.99 -36.31
N LYS A 122 10.89 -13.77 -36.63
CA LYS A 122 10.24 -14.07 -37.92
C LYS A 122 10.10 -12.85 -38.85
N MET A 123 10.85 -11.78 -38.62
CA MET A 123 10.76 -10.56 -39.42
C MET A 123 11.29 -10.76 -40.85
N ALA A 124 10.52 -10.30 -41.84
CA ALA A 124 10.90 -10.36 -43.25
C ALA A 124 10.43 -9.12 -44.03
N ASN A 125 11.27 -8.68 -44.96
CA ASN A 125 10.95 -7.67 -45.97
C ASN A 125 10.59 -8.35 -47.32
N GLU A 126 10.43 -7.58 -48.39
CA GLU A 126 10.06 -8.13 -49.71
C GLU A 126 11.10 -9.09 -50.30
N LYS A 127 12.35 -9.00 -49.87
CA LYS A 127 13.48 -9.77 -50.38
C LYS A 127 13.77 -11.03 -49.57
N GLY A 128 13.10 -11.23 -48.42
CA GLY A 128 13.30 -12.37 -47.54
C GLY A 128 13.45 -11.97 -46.06
N PRO A 129 14.04 -12.85 -45.23
CA PRO A 129 14.32 -12.55 -43.82
C PRO A 129 15.27 -11.35 -43.71
N GLY A 130 14.86 -10.31 -43.01
CA GLY A 130 15.63 -9.06 -42.95
C GLY A 130 14.83 -7.84 -42.52
N ILE A 131 15.54 -6.71 -42.42
CA ILE A 131 15.00 -5.39 -42.05
C ILE A 131 15.40 -4.33 -43.08
N ASP A 132 14.60 -3.27 -43.21
CA ASP A 132 14.89 -2.13 -44.07
C ASP A 132 15.50 -0.98 -43.26
N ASP A 133 16.35 -0.16 -43.91
CA ASP A 133 17.11 0.93 -43.25
C ASP A 133 16.19 1.91 -42.50
N SER A 134 15.03 2.22 -43.08
CA SER A 134 14.06 3.15 -42.49
C SER A 134 13.38 2.66 -41.20
N TRP A 135 13.39 1.35 -40.91
CA TRP A 135 12.65 0.79 -39.77
C TRP A 135 13.28 1.15 -38.43
N LEU A 136 14.62 1.12 -38.35
CA LEU A 136 15.33 1.42 -37.10
C LEU A 136 15.12 2.87 -36.68
N ASP A 137 15.33 3.82 -37.59
CA ASP A 137 15.13 5.25 -37.29
C ASP A 137 13.68 5.55 -36.91
N SER A 138 12.72 4.94 -37.60
CA SER A 138 11.29 5.15 -37.31
C SER A 138 10.88 4.63 -35.93
N LEU A 139 11.53 3.57 -35.43
CA LEU A 139 11.26 3.00 -34.10
C LEU A 139 12.03 3.73 -32.99
N LEU A 140 13.26 4.17 -33.26
CA LEU A 140 14.13 4.73 -32.24
C LEU A 140 13.92 6.23 -32.02
N ALA A 141 13.73 7.01 -33.10
CA ALA A 141 13.56 8.46 -32.99
C ALA A 141 12.42 8.88 -32.02
N PRO A 142 11.26 8.21 -31.98
CA PRO A 142 10.18 8.59 -31.07
C PRO A 142 10.53 8.41 -29.59
N ILE A 143 11.23 7.31 -29.22
CA ILE A 143 11.66 7.08 -27.83
C ILE A 143 12.89 7.89 -27.41
N GLN A 144 13.50 8.61 -28.36
CA GLN A 144 14.46 9.68 -28.06
C GLN A 144 13.77 11.03 -27.83
N GLY A 145 12.52 11.16 -28.27
CA GLY A 145 11.64 12.30 -27.96
C GLY A 145 10.71 12.00 -26.79
N ASP A 146 9.43 12.36 -26.94
CA ASP A 146 8.45 12.34 -25.84
C ASP A 146 7.76 10.97 -25.63
N TYR A 147 8.11 9.93 -26.38
CA TYR A 147 7.44 8.62 -26.29
C TYR A 147 8.20 7.63 -25.40
N ASP A 148 7.45 6.81 -24.68
CA ASP A 148 7.99 5.73 -23.83
C ASP A 148 7.97 4.38 -24.54
N LEU A 149 6.97 4.19 -25.42
CA LEU A 149 6.72 2.94 -26.14
C LEU A 149 6.33 3.21 -27.60
N VAL A 150 7.07 2.61 -28.53
CA VAL A 150 6.69 2.56 -29.95
C VAL A 150 6.24 1.15 -30.30
N LEU A 151 5.10 1.05 -30.96
CA LEU A 151 4.55 -0.20 -31.47
C LEU A 151 4.87 -0.31 -32.96
N GLY A 152 5.69 -1.30 -33.31
CA GLY A 152 5.99 -1.61 -34.70
C GLY A 152 4.95 -2.56 -35.28
N SER A 153 4.25 -2.15 -36.34
CA SER A 153 3.36 -3.03 -37.08
C SER A 153 3.97 -3.45 -38.42
N LEU A 154 4.14 -4.75 -38.63
CA LEU A 154 4.51 -5.32 -39.93
C LEU A 154 3.31 -5.48 -40.87
N ARG A 155 2.08 -5.20 -40.42
CA ARG A 155 0.88 -5.61 -41.15
C ARG A 155 0.68 -4.81 -42.44
N ARG A 156 0.90 -5.48 -43.57
CA ARG A 156 0.33 -5.10 -44.89
C ARG A 156 -1.13 -5.53 -45.07
N HIS A 157 -1.62 -6.45 -44.23
CA HIS A 157 -2.97 -7.04 -44.31
C HIS A 157 -3.79 -6.69 -43.06
N THR A 158 -5.12 -6.52 -43.22
CA THR A 158 -5.99 -6.01 -42.12
C THR A 158 -6.51 -7.10 -41.16
N GLY A 159 -5.98 -8.32 -41.26
CA GLY A 159 -6.06 -9.49 -40.36
C GLY A 159 -7.20 -9.59 -39.35
N ILE A 160 -8.48 -9.81 -39.69
CA ILE A 160 -9.52 -10.01 -38.64
C ILE A 160 -9.46 -11.40 -38.02
N ASP A 161 -8.96 -12.42 -38.73
CA ASP A 161 -8.69 -13.74 -38.17
C ASP A 161 -7.59 -13.75 -37.09
N SER A 162 -6.99 -12.59 -36.82
CA SER A 162 -6.00 -12.40 -35.77
C SER A 162 -6.62 -12.28 -34.38
N ILE A 163 -5.92 -12.86 -33.40
CA ILE A 163 -6.20 -12.76 -31.96
C ILE A 163 -6.30 -11.29 -31.54
N ALA A 164 -5.47 -10.44 -32.17
CA ALA A 164 -5.41 -9.01 -31.94
C ALA A 164 -6.76 -8.32 -32.21
N HIS A 165 -7.47 -8.67 -33.28
CA HIS A 165 -8.71 -7.99 -33.67
C HIS A 165 -9.98 -8.66 -33.11
N MET A 166 -9.98 -9.98 -32.91
CA MET A 166 -11.14 -10.67 -32.33
C MET A 166 -11.26 -10.58 -30.81
N MET A 167 -10.16 -10.25 -30.11
CA MET A 167 -10.13 -10.22 -28.65
C MET A 167 -9.33 -9.04 -28.08
N ALA A 168 -8.02 -8.94 -28.36
CA ALA A 168 -7.16 -8.00 -27.63
C ALA A 168 -7.54 -6.52 -27.83
N ALA A 169 -7.72 -6.06 -29.07
CA ALA A 169 -8.07 -4.66 -29.34
C ALA A 169 -9.46 -4.27 -28.82
N PRO A 170 -10.54 -5.08 -29.03
CA PRO A 170 -11.83 -4.81 -28.40
C PRO A 170 -11.75 -4.73 -26.86
N VAL A 171 -10.97 -5.60 -26.22
CA VAL A 171 -10.76 -5.58 -24.77
C VAL A 171 -10.03 -4.31 -24.33
N LEU A 172 -8.94 -3.91 -25.00
CA LEU A 172 -8.22 -2.67 -24.68
C LEU A 172 -9.11 -1.44 -24.80
N GLU A 173 -9.89 -1.36 -25.87
CA GLU A 173 -10.79 -0.23 -26.09
C GLU A 173 -11.89 -0.19 -25.02
N THR A 174 -12.48 -1.35 -24.70
CA THR A 174 -13.62 -1.45 -23.78
C THR A 174 -13.23 -1.33 -22.31
N PHE A 175 -12.17 -2.01 -21.87
CA PHE A 175 -11.74 -2.03 -20.46
C PHE A 175 -10.78 -0.88 -20.15
N TYR A 176 -9.82 -0.61 -21.02
CA TYR A 176 -8.76 0.35 -20.74
C TYR A 176 -9.01 1.74 -21.35
N GLY A 177 -9.98 1.85 -22.27
CA GLY A 177 -10.28 3.11 -22.96
C GLY A 177 -9.17 3.52 -23.94
N PHE A 178 -8.48 2.55 -24.53
CA PHE A 178 -7.32 2.80 -25.39
C PHE A 178 -7.43 2.02 -26.71
N ARG A 179 -7.26 2.72 -27.83
CA ARG A 179 -7.32 2.15 -29.19
C ARG A 179 -5.94 2.14 -29.83
N VAL A 180 -5.58 0.98 -30.36
CA VAL A 180 -4.32 0.72 -31.08
C VAL A 180 -4.59 -0.13 -32.33
N GLY A 181 -3.75 -0.01 -33.35
CA GLY A 181 -3.81 -0.81 -34.56
C GLY A 181 -3.53 -2.28 -34.30
N ASP A 182 -2.29 -2.63 -33.92
CA ASP A 182 -1.84 -4.00 -33.67
C ASP A 182 -1.31 -4.23 -32.24
N PRO A 183 -2.17 -4.58 -31.26
CA PRO A 183 -1.76 -4.75 -29.87
C PRO A 183 -0.84 -5.96 -29.62
N LEU A 184 -0.66 -6.85 -30.60
CA LEU A 184 0.12 -8.09 -30.46
C LEU A 184 1.21 -8.22 -31.55
N GLY A 185 1.70 -7.07 -32.06
CA GLY A 185 2.62 -7.02 -33.20
C GLY A 185 4.02 -7.59 -32.92
N GLY A 186 4.40 -7.71 -31.65
CA GLY A 186 5.64 -8.37 -31.25
C GLY A 186 6.92 -7.57 -31.48
N ILE A 187 6.80 -6.32 -31.96
CA ILE A 187 7.91 -5.40 -32.22
C ILE A 187 7.70 -4.11 -31.44
N TYR A 188 8.71 -3.74 -30.65
CA TYR A 188 8.61 -2.59 -29.75
C TYR A 188 9.90 -1.81 -29.70
N ALA A 189 9.78 -0.49 -29.54
CA ALA A 189 10.86 0.32 -29.00
C ALA A 189 10.44 0.80 -27.62
N VAL A 190 11.30 0.62 -26.63
CA VAL A 190 11.03 0.93 -25.23
C VAL A 190 12.12 1.87 -24.73
N SER A 191 11.72 3.01 -24.17
CA SER A 191 12.66 3.92 -23.51
C SER A 191 13.29 3.24 -22.30
N HIS A 192 14.54 3.53 -21.98
CA HIS A 192 15.18 2.95 -20.79
C HIS A 192 14.40 3.22 -19.49
N ASP A 193 13.78 4.40 -19.36
CA ASP A 193 12.93 4.77 -18.21
C ASP A 193 11.81 3.74 -18.03
N PHE A 194 11.16 3.37 -19.14
CA PHE A 194 10.11 2.36 -19.11
C PHE A 194 10.68 0.94 -18.96
N VAL A 195 11.85 0.63 -19.52
CA VAL A 195 12.57 -0.64 -19.27
C VAL A 195 12.82 -0.85 -17.78
N GLU A 196 13.28 0.17 -17.05
CA GLU A 196 13.57 0.07 -15.63
C GLU A 196 12.31 -0.25 -14.80
N GLU A 197 11.20 0.45 -15.11
CA GLU A 197 9.90 0.19 -14.49
C GLU A 197 9.40 -1.22 -14.79
N LEU A 198 9.49 -1.66 -16.04
CA LEU A 198 9.10 -3.00 -16.47
C LEU A 198 9.95 -4.07 -15.79
N ALA A 199 11.26 -3.86 -15.66
CA ALA A 199 12.18 -4.79 -15.03
C ALA A 199 11.95 -4.91 -13.51
N HIS A 200 11.52 -3.83 -12.86
CA HIS A 200 11.12 -3.90 -11.46
C HIS A 200 9.81 -4.68 -11.29
N GLU A 201 8.83 -4.45 -12.17
CA GLU A 201 7.57 -5.19 -12.16
C GLU A 201 7.75 -6.65 -12.64
N ALA A 202 8.82 -6.96 -13.37
CA ALA A 202 9.18 -8.28 -13.92
C ALA A 202 9.22 -9.40 -12.90
N ARG A 203 9.65 -9.09 -11.68
CA ARG A 203 9.74 -10.03 -10.56
C ARG A 203 8.38 -10.51 -10.06
N PHE A 204 7.32 -9.86 -10.52
CA PHE A 204 5.94 -10.10 -10.13
C PHE A 204 5.11 -10.72 -11.26
N TRP A 205 5.79 -11.27 -12.26
CA TRP A 205 5.16 -11.90 -13.41
C TRP A 205 4.61 -13.27 -13.00
N GLY A 206 3.29 -13.40 -13.03
CA GLY A 206 2.65 -14.71 -12.88
C GLY A 206 2.90 -15.61 -14.10
N GLU A 207 2.60 -16.90 -13.96
CA GLU A 207 2.75 -17.90 -15.04
C GLU A 207 1.98 -17.54 -16.33
N ALA A 208 0.92 -16.72 -16.20
CA ALA A 208 0.06 -16.31 -17.31
C ALA A 208 0.79 -15.55 -18.44
N ILE A 209 1.97 -14.97 -18.17
CA ILE A 209 2.70 -14.13 -19.14
C ILE A 209 4.06 -14.70 -19.57
N GLN A 210 4.38 -15.95 -19.22
CA GLN A 210 5.60 -16.63 -19.68
C GLN A 210 5.59 -16.92 -21.20
N GLY A 211 4.40 -17.10 -21.78
CA GLY A 211 4.19 -17.41 -23.20
C GLY A 211 3.98 -16.19 -24.10
N ALA A 212 3.05 -16.31 -25.05
CA ALA A 212 2.78 -15.26 -26.03
C ALA A 212 1.95 -14.06 -25.51
N GLY A 213 1.50 -14.10 -24.26
CA GLY A 213 0.68 -13.03 -23.66
C GLY A 213 1.44 -11.78 -23.22
N ILE A 214 2.77 -11.81 -23.28
CA ILE A 214 3.67 -10.70 -22.88
C ILE A 214 3.39 -9.40 -23.66
N ASP A 215 2.99 -9.49 -24.92
CA ASP A 215 2.70 -8.34 -25.78
C ASP A 215 1.54 -7.49 -25.23
N PHE A 216 0.43 -8.16 -24.87
CA PHE A 216 -0.71 -7.51 -24.22
C PHE A 216 -0.33 -6.94 -22.85
N TRP A 217 0.51 -7.65 -22.11
CA TRP A 217 0.96 -7.22 -20.80
C TRP A 217 1.79 -5.93 -20.86
N LEU A 218 2.77 -5.84 -21.77
CA LEU A 218 3.59 -4.64 -21.97
C LEU A 218 2.71 -3.42 -22.27
N LEU A 219 1.74 -3.60 -23.17
CA LEU A 219 0.83 -2.53 -23.58
C LEU A 219 -0.09 -2.09 -22.43
N THR A 220 -0.68 -3.02 -21.68
CA THR A 220 -1.50 -2.66 -20.52
C THR A 220 -0.70 -1.97 -19.42
N ARG A 221 0.57 -2.35 -19.17
CA ARG A 221 1.45 -1.60 -18.26
C ARG A 221 1.67 -0.17 -18.73
N ALA A 222 2.01 0.02 -20.02
CA ALA A 222 2.19 1.35 -20.60
C ALA A 222 0.92 2.21 -20.41
N ILE A 223 -0.27 1.66 -20.70
CA ILE A 223 -1.54 2.37 -20.56
C ILE A 223 -1.85 2.70 -19.09
N THR A 224 -1.69 1.73 -18.18
CA THR A 224 -2.05 1.89 -16.76
C THR A 224 -1.07 2.77 -15.99
N TRP A 225 0.18 2.85 -16.43
CA TRP A 225 1.19 3.79 -15.91
C TRP A 225 1.21 5.13 -16.68
N ASN A 226 0.23 5.35 -17.56
CA ASN A 226 0.05 6.60 -18.31
C ASN A 226 1.29 7.02 -19.11
N LYS A 227 1.90 6.05 -19.79
CA LYS A 227 3.02 6.24 -20.71
C LYS A 227 2.58 6.78 -22.06
N ASN A 228 3.48 7.48 -22.75
CA ASN A 228 3.26 8.00 -24.09
C ASN A 228 3.54 6.90 -25.13
N ILE A 229 2.55 6.60 -25.97
CA ILE A 229 2.57 5.45 -26.89
C ILE A 229 2.30 5.94 -28.32
N CYS A 230 3.15 5.55 -29.26
CA CYS A 230 2.89 5.72 -30.69
C CYS A 230 3.01 4.41 -31.48
N GLU A 231 2.47 4.42 -32.70
CA GLU A 231 2.49 3.30 -33.64
C GLU A 231 3.18 3.70 -34.95
N VAL A 232 3.98 2.76 -35.47
CA VAL A 232 4.73 2.90 -36.73
C VAL A 232 4.42 1.72 -37.64
N SER A 233 4.00 2.01 -38.86
CA SER A 233 3.78 0.99 -39.89
C SER A 233 5.07 0.73 -40.68
N MET A 234 5.59 -0.49 -40.61
CA MET A 234 6.84 -0.90 -41.26
C MET A 234 6.64 -1.66 -42.58
N GLY A 235 5.42 -2.15 -42.87
CA GLY A 235 5.10 -2.74 -44.17
C GLY A 235 5.86 -4.04 -44.49
N GLY A 236 5.86 -5.02 -43.58
CA GLY A 236 6.49 -6.33 -43.78
C GLY A 236 5.52 -7.47 -44.14
N ARG A 237 5.97 -8.73 -44.07
CA ARG A 237 5.14 -9.93 -44.24
C ARG A 237 5.21 -10.82 -43.00
N VAL A 238 4.05 -11.30 -42.53
CA VAL A 238 3.96 -12.27 -41.42
C VAL A 238 3.66 -13.66 -42.00
N ILE A 239 4.40 -14.66 -41.55
CA ILE A 239 4.21 -16.07 -41.96
C ILE A 239 3.07 -16.67 -41.11
N PRO A 240 2.05 -17.30 -41.74
CA PRO A 240 0.95 -17.90 -40.99
C PRO A 240 1.39 -19.13 -40.19
N HIS A 241 0.86 -19.29 -38.98
CA HIS A 241 1.15 -20.43 -38.11
C HIS A 241 0.36 -21.69 -38.52
N SER A 242 0.79 -22.87 -38.05
CA SER A 242 -0.11 -24.03 -38.05
C SER A 242 -1.30 -23.79 -37.10
N LEU A 243 -2.42 -24.47 -37.34
CA LEU A 243 -3.64 -24.29 -36.53
C LEU A 243 -3.39 -24.61 -35.04
N GLU A 244 -2.53 -25.59 -34.75
CA GLU A 244 -2.20 -26.00 -33.38
C GLU A 244 -1.36 -24.96 -32.65
N VAL A 245 -0.35 -24.39 -33.33
CA VAL A 245 0.46 -23.30 -32.79
C VAL A 245 -0.42 -22.07 -32.54
N ARG A 246 -1.32 -21.73 -33.47
CA ARG A 246 -2.26 -20.60 -33.32
C ARG A 246 -3.15 -20.77 -32.08
N ASN A 247 -3.68 -21.97 -31.84
CA ASN A 247 -4.53 -22.23 -30.68
C ASN A 247 -3.75 -22.12 -29.37
N ARG A 248 -2.48 -22.55 -29.34
CA ARG A 248 -1.60 -22.35 -28.17
C ARG A 248 -1.35 -20.86 -27.90
N VAL A 249 -1.00 -20.10 -28.94
CA VAL A 249 -0.79 -18.64 -28.85
C VAL A 249 -2.05 -17.92 -28.38
N PHE A 250 -3.24 -18.34 -28.86
CA PHE A 250 -4.52 -17.82 -28.40
C PHE A 250 -4.74 -18.10 -26.92
N ALA A 251 -4.52 -19.34 -26.46
CA ALA A 251 -4.71 -19.72 -25.07
C ALA A 251 -3.80 -18.93 -24.12
N ASP A 252 -2.54 -18.73 -24.49
CA ASP A 252 -1.59 -17.92 -23.72
C ASP A 252 -2.02 -16.44 -23.65
N ASN A 253 -2.47 -15.87 -24.77
CA ASN A 253 -2.99 -14.50 -24.80
C ASN A 253 -4.28 -14.36 -23.97
N ALA A 254 -5.19 -15.32 -24.05
CA ALA A 254 -6.41 -15.31 -23.24
C ALA A 254 -6.10 -15.34 -21.74
N ARG A 255 -5.14 -16.19 -21.30
CA ARG A 255 -4.67 -16.22 -19.91
C ARG A 255 -4.10 -14.88 -19.47
N ALA A 256 -3.24 -14.28 -20.29
CA ALA A 256 -2.64 -12.98 -19.97
C ALA A 256 -3.68 -11.84 -19.91
N ILE A 257 -4.64 -11.82 -20.84
CA ILE A 257 -5.73 -10.84 -20.86
C ILE A 257 -6.62 -10.99 -19.62
N PHE A 258 -7.01 -12.22 -19.27
CA PHE A 258 -7.84 -12.47 -18.10
C PHE A 258 -7.11 -12.08 -16.80
N ALA A 259 -5.82 -12.39 -16.70
CA ALA A 259 -4.97 -11.95 -15.60
C ALA A 259 -4.85 -10.42 -15.51
N ALA A 260 -4.70 -9.73 -16.64
CA ALA A 260 -4.63 -8.28 -16.69
C ALA A 260 -5.95 -7.61 -16.28
N ILE A 261 -7.10 -8.11 -16.76
CA ILE A 261 -8.42 -7.62 -16.33
C ILE A 261 -8.60 -7.84 -14.83
N LYS A 262 -8.27 -9.02 -14.30
CA LYS A 262 -8.36 -9.26 -12.85
C LYS A 262 -7.49 -8.27 -12.05
N LYS A 263 -6.24 -8.05 -12.49
CA LYS A 263 -5.29 -7.17 -11.82
C LYS A 263 -5.70 -5.70 -11.84
N ASP A 264 -6.23 -5.23 -12.96
CA ASP A 264 -6.50 -3.80 -13.18
C ASP A 264 -7.94 -3.40 -12.85
N GLU A 265 -8.61 -4.15 -11.97
CA GLU A 265 -10.01 -3.94 -11.57
C GLU A 265 -10.32 -2.49 -11.17
N SER A 266 -9.46 -1.89 -10.36
CA SER A 266 -9.62 -0.50 -9.90
C SER A 266 -9.60 0.53 -11.03
N ILE A 267 -9.00 0.18 -12.18
CA ILE A 267 -8.81 1.07 -13.34
C ILE A 267 -10.00 0.98 -14.28
N TRP A 268 -10.40 -0.23 -14.70
CA TRP A 268 -11.47 -0.38 -15.70
C TRP A 268 -12.89 -0.29 -15.11
N ARG A 269 -13.02 -0.37 -13.78
CA ARG A 269 -14.27 -0.05 -13.06
C ARG A 269 -14.67 1.41 -13.19
N GLN A 270 -13.70 2.30 -13.35
CA GLN A 270 -13.97 3.72 -13.55
C GLN A 270 -14.51 3.93 -14.96
N GLU A 271 -15.67 4.58 -15.11
CA GLU A 271 -16.17 4.93 -16.43
C GLU A 271 -15.28 6.00 -17.06
N LYS A 272 -14.59 5.62 -18.14
CA LYS A 272 -13.85 6.55 -18.98
C LYS A 272 -14.77 7.06 -20.08
N THR A 273 -14.98 8.38 -20.11
CA THR A 273 -15.77 9.07 -21.15
C THR A 273 -14.97 9.31 -22.43
N VAL A 274 -13.64 9.18 -22.38
CA VAL A 274 -12.73 9.47 -23.51
C VAL A 274 -11.92 8.22 -23.85
N ILE A 275 -11.94 7.84 -25.13
CA ILE A 275 -11.07 6.80 -25.69
C ILE A 275 -9.80 7.48 -26.19
N LYS A 276 -8.64 7.11 -25.63
CA LYS A 276 -7.33 7.52 -26.14
C LYS A 276 -6.96 6.69 -27.36
N VAL A 277 -6.29 7.29 -28.33
CA VAL A 277 -5.78 6.62 -29.54
C VAL A 277 -4.26 6.81 -29.57
N ALA A 278 -3.52 5.75 -29.88
CA ALA A 278 -2.07 5.88 -30.08
C ALA A 278 -1.76 6.81 -31.26
N ASP A 279 -0.75 7.66 -31.12
CA ASP A 279 -0.30 8.52 -32.22
C ASP A 279 0.28 7.68 -33.36
N ILE A 280 0.00 8.05 -34.61
CA ILE A 280 0.47 7.33 -35.80
C ILE A 280 1.49 8.19 -36.52
N LEU A 281 2.77 7.82 -36.44
CA LEU A 281 3.87 8.64 -36.97
C LEU A 281 4.14 8.41 -38.47
N ALA A 282 3.77 7.23 -38.99
CA ALA A 282 3.86 6.92 -40.42
C ALA A 282 2.60 6.16 -40.86
N ARG A 283 1.74 6.80 -41.66
CA ARG A 283 0.56 6.17 -42.24
C ARG A 283 0.96 5.36 -43.49
N SER A 284 0.64 4.07 -43.51
CA SER A 284 0.64 3.26 -44.73
C SER A 284 -0.72 3.36 -45.42
N GLU A 285 -0.74 3.64 -46.72
CA GLU A 285 -1.95 3.71 -47.53
C GLU A 285 -2.42 2.34 -48.05
N ILE A 286 -1.56 1.31 -48.01
CA ILE A 286 -1.84 0.00 -48.60
C ILE A 286 -2.24 -1.00 -47.51
N LYS A 287 -3.52 -1.40 -47.53
CA LYS A 287 -4.07 -2.50 -46.73
C LYS A 287 -4.65 -3.54 -47.68
N LYS A 288 -4.11 -4.76 -47.67
CA LYS A 288 -4.67 -5.92 -48.39
C LYS A 288 -5.62 -6.72 -47.48
N PRO A 289 -6.58 -7.48 -48.03
CA PRO A 289 -7.42 -8.40 -47.26
C PRO A 289 -6.64 -9.62 -46.75
N ASP A 290 -7.23 -10.41 -45.86
CA ASP A 290 -6.57 -11.52 -45.17
C ASP A 290 -6.11 -12.65 -46.08
N MET A 291 -4.95 -13.23 -45.78
CA MET A 291 -4.51 -14.51 -46.34
C MET A 291 -4.71 -15.61 -45.29
N ILE A 292 -5.89 -16.25 -45.30
CA ILE A 292 -6.22 -17.30 -44.33
C ILE A 292 -5.81 -18.66 -44.89
N SER A 293 -4.95 -19.38 -44.18
CA SER A 293 -4.38 -20.67 -44.61
C SER A 293 -5.17 -21.91 -44.14
N TYR A 294 -6.29 -21.73 -43.42
CA TYR A 294 -7.07 -22.81 -42.81
C TYR A 294 -8.41 -23.01 -43.51
N SER A 295 -8.87 -24.26 -43.60
CA SER A 295 -10.22 -24.57 -44.11
C SER A 295 -11.30 -24.41 -43.03
N ILE A 296 -12.52 -24.07 -43.45
CA ILE A 296 -13.69 -23.97 -42.56
C ILE A 296 -13.94 -25.31 -41.83
N GLN A 297 -13.82 -26.44 -42.54
CA GLN A 297 -14.00 -27.77 -41.97
C GLN A 297 -13.03 -28.07 -40.81
N GLN A 298 -11.75 -27.70 -40.94
CA GLN A 298 -10.75 -27.89 -39.88
C GLN A 298 -11.08 -27.06 -38.63
N LEU A 299 -11.50 -25.81 -38.81
CA LEU A 299 -11.86 -24.91 -37.72
C LEU A 299 -13.12 -25.39 -36.98
N ARG A 300 -14.15 -25.79 -37.73
CA ARG A 300 -15.39 -26.34 -37.18
C ARG A 300 -15.15 -27.66 -36.45
N GLY A 301 -14.29 -28.54 -36.97
CA GLY A 301 -13.91 -29.77 -36.30
C GLY A 301 -13.25 -29.53 -34.93
N LYS A 302 -12.33 -28.57 -34.83
CA LYS A 302 -11.71 -28.17 -33.55
C LYS A 302 -12.72 -27.51 -32.60
N PHE A 303 -13.61 -26.66 -33.12
CA PHE A 303 -14.71 -26.07 -32.34
C PHE A 303 -15.64 -27.14 -31.75
N ALA A 304 -16.16 -28.05 -32.57
CA ALA A 304 -17.08 -29.10 -32.16
C ALA A 304 -16.45 -30.03 -31.10
N ARG A 305 -15.21 -30.47 -31.34
CA ARG A 305 -14.48 -31.33 -30.39
C ARG A 305 -14.25 -30.63 -29.04
N GLY A 306 -13.70 -29.41 -29.08
CA GLY A 306 -13.39 -28.66 -27.86
C GLY A 306 -14.64 -28.25 -27.08
N LEU A 307 -15.74 -27.93 -27.76
CA LEU A 307 -17.02 -27.64 -27.10
C LEU A 307 -17.60 -28.88 -26.40
N GLY A 308 -17.46 -30.06 -27.00
CA GLY A 308 -17.85 -31.33 -26.38
C GLY A 308 -17.02 -31.67 -25.14
N GLU A 309 -15.69 -31.50 -25.22
CA GLU A 309 -14.76 -31.77 -24.11
C GLU A 309 -14.96 -30.83 -22.91
N GLN A 310 -15.36 -29.56 -23.14
CA GLN A 310 -15.42 -28.51 -22.11
C GLN A 310 -16.84 -28.04 -21.76
N MET A 311 -17.86 -28.86 -22.08
CA MET A 311 -19.27 -28.47 -21.94
C MET A 311 -19.71 -28.20 -20.49
N SER A 312 -19.03 -28.81 -19.51
CA SER A 312 -19.31 -28.65 -18.08
C SER A 312 -19.10 -27.20 -17.61
N VAL A 313 -18.05 -26.52 -18.09
CA VAL A 313 -17.77 -25.12 -17.71
C VAL A 313 -18.85 -24.16 -18.23
N LEU A 314 -19.50 -24.52 -19.35
CA LEU A 314 -20.57 -23.74 -19.98
C LEU A 314 -21.98 -24.08 -19.47
N GLU A 315 -22.14 -24.88 -18.41
CA GLU A 315 -23.47 -25.27 -17.89
C GLU A 315 -24.34 -24.07 -17.47
N GLY A 316 -23.75 -23.06 -16.85
CA GLY A 316 -24.44 -21.82 -16.48
C GLY A 316 -24.58 -20.79 -17.60
N PHE A 317 -24.11 -21.07 -18.81
CA PHE A 317 -24.14 -20.12 -19.92
C PHE A 317 -25.53 -20.05 -20.57
N THR A 318 -26.16 -18.88 -20.49
CA THR A 318 -27.55 -18.64 -20.94
C THR A 318 -27.85 -19.06 -22.39
N ASP A 319 -26.92 -18.82 -23.32
CA ASP A 319 -27.11 -19.12 -24.74
C ASP A 319 -26.45 -20.45 -25.18
N LYS A 320 -26.25 -21.40 -24.25
CA LYS A 320 -25.62 -22.72 -24.52
C LYS A 320 -26.31 -23.51 -25.65
N GLY A 321 -27.64 -23.42 -25.76
CA GLY A 321 -28.41 -24.10 -26.80
C GLY A 321 -28.01 -23.67 -28.22
N GLU A 322 -27.68 -22.38 -28.42
CA GLU A 322 -27.21 -21.87 -29.71
C GLU A 322 -25.81 -22.41 -30.05
N LEU A 323 -24.91 -22.52 -29.07
CA LEU A 323 -23.59 -23.13 -29.28
C LEU A 323 -23.70 -24.59 -29.69
N GLN A 324 -24.63 -25.34 -29.09
CA GLN A 324 -24.89 -26.73 -29.46
C GLN A 324 -25.49 -26.85 -30.87
N ARG A 325 -26.40 -25.95 -31.25
CA ARG A 325 -26.97 -25.89 -32.61
C ARG A 325 -25.87 -25.72 -33.66
N LEU A 326 -24.91 -24.80 -33.44
CA LEU A 326 -23.82 -24.50 -34.36
C LEU A 326 -22.90 -25.70 -34.69
N VAL A 327 -22.82 -26.70 -33.80
CA VAL A 327 -22.07 -27.94 -34.07
C VAL A 327 -22.68 -28.74 -35.21
N THR A 328 -24.01 -28.65 -35.40
CA THR A 328 -24.77 -29.49 -36.35
C THR A 328 -25.06 -28.84 -37.70
N VAL A 329 -24.77 -27.54 -37.85
CA VAL A 329 -25.04 -26.76 -39.07
C VAL A 329 -24.13 -27.20 -40.23
N THR A 330 -24.46 -26.88 -41.48
CA THR A 330 -23.57 -27.08 -42.64
C THR A 330 -22.40 -26.09 -42.63
N ASP A 331 -21.37 -26.29 -43.46
CA ASP A 331 -20.24 -25.34 -43.53
C ASP A 331 -20.69 -23.97 -44.05
N GLU A 332 -21.60 -23.93 -45.03
CA GLU A 332 -22.07 -22.72 -45.71
C GLU A 332 -22.99 -21.86 -44.83
N ASP A 333 -23.77 -22.49 -43.95
CA ASP A 333 -24.70 -21.82 -43.04
C ASP A 333 -24.07 -21.50 -41.67
N PHE A 334 -22.79 -21.83 -41.47
CA PHE A 334 -22.13 -21.67 -40.18
C PHE A 334 -21.91 -20.19 -39.83
N ASN A 335 -22.68 -19.67 -38.88
CA ASN A 335 -22.60 -18.29 -38.41
C ASN A 335 -22.72 -18.21 -36.89
N MET A 336 -21.62 -17.86 -36.21
CA MET A 336 -21.58 -17.57 -34.78
C MET A 336 -21.80 -16.06 -34.55
N PRO A 337 -22.96 -15.65 -34.00
CA PRO A 337 -23.25 -14.24 -33.81
C PRO A 337 -22.25 -13.56 -32.87
N ASP A 338 -21.91 -12.30 -33.16
CA ASP A 338 -20.97 -11.50 -32.36
C ASP A 338 -21.37 -11.45 -30.87
N GLN A 339 -22.68 -11.37 -30.59
CA GLN A 339 -23.23 -11.35 -29.23
C GLN A 339 -22.93 -12.65 -28.46
N ILE A 340 -23.06 -13.80 -29.12
CA ILE A 340 -22.78 -15.12 -28.49
C ILE A 340 -21.30 -15.22 -28.14
N TRP A 341 -20.42 -14.80 -29.05
CA TRP A 341 -18.98 -14.77 -28.81
C TRP A 341 -18.61 -13.88 -27.61
N VAL A 342 -19.10 -12.64 -27.57
CA VAL A 342 -18.78 -11.68 -26.49
C VAL A 342 -19.34 -12.15 -25.15
N LYS A 343 -20.60 -12.58 -25.11
CA LYS A 343 -21.22 -13.10 -23.88
C LYS A 343 -20.47 -14.33 -23.35
N ALA A 344 -20.09 -15.26 -24.23
CA ALA A 344 -19.35 -16.46 -23.82
C ALA A 344 -17.95 -16.11 -23.31
N LEU A 345 -17.26 -15.15 -23.94
CA LEU A 345 -15.96 -14.66 -23.47
C LEU A 345 -16.07 -14.05 -22.06
N PHE A 346 -17.05 -13.17 -21.82
CA PHE A 346 -17.28 -12.56 -20.51
C PHE A 346 -17.69 -13.58 -19.44
N TYR A 347 -18.53 -14.55 -19.80
CA TYR A 347 -18.89 -15.64 -18.91
C TYR A 347 -17.67 -16.50 -18.54
N LEU A 348 -16.85 -16.90 -19.51
CA LEU A 348 -15.65 -17.69 -19.26
C LEU A 348 -14.58 -16.92 -18.49
N LEU A 349 -14.50 -15.59 -18.67
CA LEU A 349 -13.69 -14.71 -17.83
C LEU A 349 -14.15 -14.74 -16.37
N LEU A 350 -15.46 -14.64 -16.11
CA LEU A 350 -15.99 -14.76 -14.75
C LEU A 350 -15.70 -16.15 -14.15
N GLN A 351 -15.90 -17.23 -14.89
CA GLN A 351 -15.58 -18.59 -14.41
C GLN A 351 -14.09 -18.81 -14.16
N HIS A 352 -13.23 -18.18 -14.96
CA HIS A 352 -11.78 -18.24 -14.76
C HIS A 352 -11.34 -17.50 -13.49
N VAL A 353 -11.96 -16.36 -13.19
CA VAL A 353 -11.62 -15.53 -12.02
C VAL A 353 -12.29 -16.02 -10.74
N PHE A 354 -13.54 -16.48 -10.85
CA PHE A 354 -14.42 -16.93 -9.77
C PHE A 354 -14.89 -18.38 -10.03
N PRO A 355 -14.00 -19.38 -9.93
CA PRO A 355 -14.36 -20.77 -10.23
C PRO A 355 -15.34 -21.31 -9.19
N VAL A 356 -16.39 -22.00 -9.67
CA VAL A 356 -17.36 -22.71 -8.84
C VAL A 356 -16.98 -24.20 -8.78
N GLY A 357 -16.55 -24.68 -7.62
CA GLY A 357 -16.18 -26.09 -7.41
C GLY A 357 -14.77 -26.46 -7.88
N LYS A 358 -14.57 -27.68 -8.39
CA LYS A 358 -13.26 -28.22 -8.83
C LYS A 358 -12.91 -27.93 -10.30
N SER A 359 -13.79 -27.28 -11.06
CA SER A 359 -13.55 -26.95 -12.46
C SER A 359 -12.62 -25.74 -12.56
N GLY A 360 -11.42 -25.94 -13.08
CA GLY A 360 -10.32 -24.99 -12.99
C GLY A 360 -10.34 -23.88 -14.05
N GLY A 361 -9.39 -22.94 -13.88
CA GLY A 361 -9.17 -21.85 -14.83
C GLY A 361 -8.62 -22.30 -16.19
N LEU A 362 -8.07 -23.52 -16.30
CA LEU A 362 -7.51 -24.06 -17.55
C LEU A 362 -8.63 -24.50 -18.50
N GLU A 363 -9.68 -25.11 -17.96
CA GLU A 363 -10.87 -25.57 -18.67
C GLU A 363 -11.62 -24.41 -19.31
N ALA A 364 -11.74 -23.27 -18.60
CA ALA A 364 -12.31 -22.04 -19.15
C ALA A 364 -11.52 -21.51 -20.36
N ILE A 365 -10.18 -21.57 -20.32
CA ILE A 365 -9.31 -21.14 -21.43
C ILE A 365 -9.42 -22.11 -22.61
N ASN A 366 -9.50 -23.42 -22.34
CA ASN A 366 -9.69 -24.44 -23.37
C ASN A 366 -11.04 -24.27 -24.08
N ALA A 367 -12.11 -24.01 -23.32
CA ALA A 367 -13.43 -23.70 -23.85
C ALA A 367 -13.39 -22.45 -24.75
N LEU A 368 -12.75 -21.37 -24.27
CA LEU A 368 -12.61 -20.13 -25.04
C LEU A 368 -11.82 -20.36 -26.34
N THR A 369 -10.78 -21.19 -26.29
CA THR A 369 -9.99 -21.56 -27.47
C THR A 369 -10.82 -22.33 -28.49
N ALA A 370 -11.71 -23.23 -28.03
CA ALA A 370 -12.65 -23.90 -28.92
C ALA A 370 -13.61 -22.90 -29.58
N LEU A 371 -14.21 -22.01 -28.79
CA LEU A 371 -15.11 -20.95 -29.28
C LEU A 371 -14.42 -20.02 -30.29
N TYR A 372 -13.14 -19.70 -30.07
CA TYR A 372 -12.35 -18.91 -31.01
C TYR A 372 -12.24 -19.56 -32.39
N ASN A 373 -12.04 -20.88 -32.46
CA ASN A 373 -12.03 -21.60 -33.74
C ASN A 373 -13.37 -21.49 -34.46
N GLY A 374 -14.49 -21.58 -33.72
CA GLY A 374 -15.82 -21.34 -34.26
C GLY A 374 -15.96 -19.90 -34.76
N ARG A 375 -15.52 -18.91 -33.97
CA ARG A 375 -15.60 -17.51 -34.37
C ARG A 375 -14.81 -17.21 -35.65
N VAL A 376 -13.62 -17.77 -35.81
CA VAL A 376 -12.82 -17.64 -37.04
C VAL A 376 -13.52 -18.32 -38.23
N ALA A 377 -14.12 -19.49 -38.04
CA ALA A 377 -14.91 -20.15 -39.09
C ALA A 377 -16.09 -19.29 -39.55
N SER A 378 -16.82 -18.69 -38.61
CA SER A 378 -17.94 -17.79 -38.90
C SER A 378 -17.51 -16.55 -39.69
N TYR A 379 -16.37 -15.96 -39.34
CA TYR A 379 -15.81 -14.83 -40.07
C TYR A 379 -15.41 -15.22 -41.49
N LEU A 380 -14.80 -16.40 -41.68
CA LEU A 380 -14.47 -16.93 -43.01
C LEU A 380 -15.70 -17.10 -43.89
N VAL A 381 -16.78 -17.66 -43.36
CA VAL A 381 -18.05 -17.81 -44.08
C VAL A 381 -18.61 -16.43 -44.48
N GLU A 382 -18.63 -15.46 -43.55
CA GLU A 382 -19.09 -14.08 -43.84
C GLU A 382 -18.25 -13.42 -44.95
N MET A 383 -16.93 -13.59 -44.92
CA MET A 383 -16.02 -13.01 -45.92
C MET A 383 -16.10 -13.70 -47.27
N GLN A 384 -16.19 -15.03 -47.32
CA GLN A 384 -16.36 -15.77 -48.58
C GLN A 384 -17.70 -15.44 -49.25
N GLY A 385 -18.77 -15.33 -48.46
CA GLY A 385 -20.08 -14.89 -48.95
C GLY A 385 -20.04 -13.46 -49.51
N PHE A 386 -19.45 -12.51 -48.77
CA PHE A 386 -19.30 -11.14 -49.26
C PHE A 386 -18.42 -11.05 -50.50
N ASN A 387 -17.29 -11.76 -50.52
CA ASN A 387 -16.38 -11.79 -51.66
C ASN A 387 -17.05 -12.36 -52.93
N SER A 388 -17.98 -13.29 -52.78
CA SER A 388 -18.77 -13.86 -53.89
C SER A 388 -19.85 -12.90 -54.40
N SER A 389 -20.27 -11.93 -53.58
CA SER A 389 -21.25 -10.89 -53.96
C SER A 389 -20.65 -9.70 -54.74
N ILE A 390 -19.31 -9.58 -54.78
CA ILE A 390 -18.62 -8.53 -55.54
C ILE A 390 -18.53 -8.95 -57.01
N THR A 391 -19.34 -8.34 -57.87
CA THR A 391 -19.47 -8.74 -59.29
C THR A 391 -18.65 -7.90 -60.28
N CYS A 392 -18.02 -6.80 -59.84
CA CYS A 392 -17.27 -5.88 -60.70
C CYS A 392 -16.14 -5.16 -59.95
N GLY A 393 -15.12 -4.73 -60.70
CA GLY A 393 -14.00 -3.92 -60.21
C GLY A 393 -12.62 -4.50 -60.57
N SER A 394 -11.57 -3.68 -60.48
CA SER A 394 -10.19 -4.17 -60.51
C SER A 394 -9.87 -5.00 -59.25
N GLU A 395 -8.79 -5.78 -59.28
CA GLU A 395 -8.34 -6.54 -58.09
C GLU A 395 -8.10 -5.62 -56.87
N GLU A 396 -7.61 -4.40 -57.11
CA GLU A 396 -7.39 -3.39 -56.07
C GLU A 396 -8.70 -2.85 -55.47
N GLU A 397 -9.72 -2.60 -56.30
CA GLU A 397 -11.03 -2.16 -55.82
C GLU A 397 -11.71 -3.25 -54.99
N ARG A 398 -11.58 -4.51 -55.42
CA ARG A 398 -12.07 -5.68 -54.69
C ARG A 398 -11.39 -5.81 -53.32
N ASP A 399 -10.07 -5.68 -53.27
CA ASP A 399 -9.30 -5.65 -52.02
C ASP A 399 -9.78 -4.51 -51.10
N GLY A 400 -10.02 -3.33 -51.66
CA GLY A 400 -10.57 -2.18 -50.94
C GLY A 400 -11.94 -2.46 -50.30
N PHE A 401 -12.86 -3.09 -51.03
CA PHE A 401 -14.17 -3.49 -50.48
C PHE A 401 -14.05 -4.52 -49.35
N LEU A 402 -13.18 -5.51 -49.51
CA LEU A 402 -12.93 -6.52 -48.48
C LEU A 402 -12.37 -5.90 -47.20
N VAL A 403 -11.40 -4.98 -47.32
CA VAL A 403 -10.86 -4.25 -46.16
C VAL A 403 -11.92 -3.40 -45.47
N LYS A 404 -12.82 -2.74 -46.22
CA LYS A 404 -13.94 -1.98 -45.64
C LYS A 404 -14.95 -2.87 -44.92
N LYS A 405 -15.27 -4.03 -45.50
CA LYS A 405 -16.12 -5.04 -44.84
C LYS A 405 -15.49 -5.52 -43.54
N MET A 406 -14.18 -5.72 -43.53
CA MET A 406 -13.44 -6.06 -42.31
C MET A 406 -13.56 -4.95 -41.27
N GLU A 407 -13.25 -3.70 -41.61
CA GLU A 407 -13.41 -2.57 -40.69
C GLU A 407 -14.82 -2.51 -40.07
N ALA A 408 -15.87 -2.79 -40.86
CA ALA A 408 -17.24 -2.88 -40.38
C ALA A 408 -17.47 -4.05 -39.40
N VAL A 409 -16.92 -5.24 -39.67
CA VAL A 409 -16.98 -6.39 -38.75
C VAL A 409 -16.27 -6.08 -37.43
N LYS A 410 -15.11 -5.42 -37.48
CA LYS A 410 -14.37 -4.99 -36.28
C LYS A 410 -15.19 -4.00 -35.44
N GLN A 411 -15.79 -2.99 -36.09
CA GLN A 411 -16.65 -2.01 -35.41
C GLN A 411 -17.88 -2.66 -34.77
N ARG A 412 -18.52 -3.60 -35.48
CA ARG A 412 -19.68 -4.35 -34.99
C ARG A 412 -19.32 -5.18 -33.75
N LEU A 413 -18.18 -5.86 -33.80
CA LEU A 413 -17.65 -6.65 -32.67
C LEU A 413 -17.33 -5.76 -31.46
N THR A 414 -16.57 -4.68 -31.66
CA THR A 414 -16.25 -3.73 -30.57
C THR A 414 -17.52 -3.14 -29.96
N SER A 415 -18.51 -2.78 -30.77
CA SER A 415 -19.80 -2.28 -30.27
C SER A 415 -20.52 -3.31 -29.39
N CYS A 416 -20.42 -4.60 -29.70
CA CYS A 416 -20.95 -5.66 -28.83
C CYS A 416 -20.21 -5.71 -27.47
N PHE A 417 -18.88 -5.57 -27.45
CA PHE A 417 -18.14 -5.49 -26.18
C PHE A 417 -18.61 -4.32 -25.31
N TRP A 418 -18.78 -3.12 -25.90
CA TRP A 418 -19.31 -1.95 -25.21
C TRP A 418 -20.72 -2.20 -24.67
N GLN A 419 -21.60 -2.81 -25.47
CA GLN A 419 -22.97 -3.11 -25.08
C GLN A 419 -23.06 -4.06 -23.88
N PHE A 420 -22.20 -5.08 -23.82
CA PHE A 420 -22.24 -6.09 -22.75
C PHE A 420 -21.36 -5.74 -21.53
N LYS A 421 -20.43 -4.77 -21.64
CA LYS A 421 -19.57 -4.36 -20.51
C LYS A 421 -20.38 -4.02 -19.25
N PRO A 422 -21.46 -3.21 -19.28
CA PRO A 422 -22.20 -2.88 -18.06
C PRO A 422 -22.80 -4.11 -17.37
N LEU A 423 -23.28 -5.09 -18.13
CA LEU A 423 -23.79 -6.35 -17.58
C LEU A 423 -22.66 -7.17 -16.93
N PHE A 424 -21.52 -7.28 -17.62
CA PHE A 424 -20.33 -7.94 -17.08
C PHE A 424 -19.87 -7.28 -15.77
N VAL A 425 -19.80 -5.95 -15.71
CA VAL A 425 -19.40 -5.23 -14.49
C VAL A 425 -20.36 -5.53 -13.34
N ARG A 426 -21.68 -5.57 -13.58
CA ARG A 426 -22.66 -5.95 -12.54
C ARG A 426 -22.46 -7.38 -12.05
N GLN A 427 -22.24 -8.32 -12.95
CA GLN A 427 -21.99 -9.72 -12.59
C GLN A 427 -20.68 -9.88 -11.82
N TRP A 428 -19.62 -9.23 -12.29
CA TRP A 428 -18.33 -9.19 -11.60
C TRP A 428 -18.47 -8.63 -10.18
N MET A 429 -19.21 -7.53 -10.01
CA MET A 429 -19.48 -6.94 -8.69
C MET A 429 -20.23 -7.92 -7.79
N ALA A 430 -21.26 -8.59 -8.31
CA ALA A 430 -22.04 -9.56 -7.54
C ALA A 430 -21.21 -10.78 -7.12
N GLU A 431 -20.37 -11.34 -7.99
CA GLU A 431 -19.48 -12.44 -7.62
C GLU A 431 -18.39 -12.00 -6.64
N ASN A 432 -17.81 -10.81 -6.83
CA ASN A 432 -16.82 -10.27 -5.90
C ASN A 432 -17.44 -9.98 -4.52
N GLU A 433 -18.69 -9.53 -4.47
CA GLU A 433 -19.43 -9.29 -3.23
C GLU A 433 -19.75 -10.60 -2.48
N LYS A 434 -20.09 -11.69 -3.18
CA LYS A 434 -20.28 -13.01 -2.57
C LYS A 434 -19.01 -13.57 -1.92
N LEU A 435 -17.84 -13.23 -2.47
CA LEU A 435 -16.54 -13.69 -1.97
C LEU A 435 -15.93 -12.73 -0.95
N ARG A 436 -16.46 -11.51 -0.83
CA ARG A 436 -15.95 -10.53 0.13
C ARG A 436 -16.30 -11.04 1.54
N PRO A 437 -15.31 -11.14 2.45
CA PRO A 437 -15.63 -11.41 3.84
C PRO A 437 -16.54 -10.28 4.35
N ALA A 438 -17.53 -10.61 5.17
CA ALA A 438 -18.45 -9.63 5.75
C ALA A 438 -17.69 -8.45 6.40
N ILE A 439 -16.56 -8.76 7.04
CA ILE A 439 -15.61 -7.79 7.58
C ILE A 439 -14.18 -8.26 7.35
N LEU A 440 -13.29 -7.36 6.92
CA LEU A 440 -11.87 -7.63 6.75
C LEU A 440 -11.14 -7.42 8.09
N PRO A 441 -10.52 -8.45 8.70
CA PRO A 441 -9.78 -8.27 9.94
C PRO A 441 -8.57 -7.34 9.73
N LEU A 442 -8.54 -6.23 10.48
CA LEU A 442 -7.44 -5.27 10.45
C LEU A 442 -6.63 -5.32 11.74
N GLY A 443 -5.31 -5.23 11.60
CA GLY A 443 -4.41 -4.90 12.69
C GLY A 443 -4.46 -3.39 12.96
N TYR A 444 -4.23 -3.02 14.21
CA TYR A 444 -4.17 -1.63 14.67
C TYR A 444 -2.96 -1.49 15.59
N MET A 445 -2.11 -0.50 15.33
CA MET A 445 -1.04 -0.14 16.24
C MET A 445 -0.82 1.36 16.26
N GLU A 446 -0.68 1.89 17.46
CA GLU A 446 -0.35 3.29 17.70
C GLU A 446 0.99 3.33 18.42
N TYR A 447 1.96 4.07 17.86
CA TYR A 447 3.25 4.31 18.51
C TYR A 447 3.33 5.74 19.05
N VAL A 448 2.94 6.72 18.23
CA VAL A 448 2.72 8.11 18.66
C VAL A 448 1.21 8.32 18.86
N PRO A 449 0.78 8.88 20.00
CA PRO A 449 -0.64 9.10 20.26
C PRO A 449 -1.37 9.84 19.13
N GLY A 450 -2.56 9.37 18.76
CA GLY A 450 -3.42 9.90 17.70
C GLY A 450 -2.97 9.60 16.27
N LYS A 451 -2.00 8.70 16.05
CA LYS A 451 -1.45 8.39 14.72
C LYS A 451 -1.36 6.87 14.48
N PRO A 452 -2.48 6.16 14.33
CA PRO A 452 -2.48 4.71 14.17
C PRO A 452 -2.03 4.27 12.77
N ILE A 453 -1.37 3.11 12.72
CA ILE A 453 -1.20 2.29 11.52
C ILE A 453 -2.33 1.26 11.53
N VAL A 454 -3.12 1.24 10.46
CA VAL A 454 -4.20 0.28 10.26
C VAL A 454 -4.00 -0.42 8.93
N ILE A 455 -3.94 -1.76 8.98
CA ILE A 455 -3.54 -2.60 7.85
C ILE A 455 -4.19 -3.98 7.98
N PRO A 456 -4.48 -4.72 6.89
CA PRO A 456 -5.02 -6.07 7.00
C PRO A 456 -4.13 -7.00 7.84
N LYS A 457 -4.74 -7.79 8.74
CA LYS A 457 -3.99 -8.74 9.59
C LYS A 457 -3.17 -9.75 8.80
N LYS A 458 -3.63 -10.07 7.60
CA LYS A 458 -2.99 -11.00 6.68
C LYS A 458 -2.77 -10.30 5.36
N ILE A 459 -1.51 -10.18 4.96
CA ILE A 459 -1.12 -9.64 3.65
C ILE A 459 -0.49 -10.77 2.86
N MET A 460 -0.93 -10.91 1.61
CA MET A 460 -0.30 -11.82 0.66
C MET A 460 0.71 -11.05 -0.18
N GLY A 461 1.98 -11.46 -0.12
CA GLY A 461 3.01 -11.06 -1.07
C GLY A 461 2.70 -11.54 -2.47
N LYS A 462 3.35 -10.95 -3.47
CA LYS A 462 3.10 -11.28 -4.88
C LYS A 462 3.54 -12.71 -5.24
N ASP A 463 4.40 -13.32 -4.44
CA ASP A 463 4.85 -14.73 -4.50
C ASP A 463 3.89 -15.70 -3.78
N GLY A 464 2.79 -15.21 -3.21
CA GLY A 464 1.84 -16.00 -2.41
C GLY A 464 2.24 -16.16 -0.94
N ARG A 465 3.36 -15.55 -0.50
CA ARG A 465 3.77 -15.58 0.92
C ARG A 465 2.77 -14.81 1.77
N MET A 466 2.19 -15.48 2.76
CA MET A 466 1.26 -14.85 3.72
C MET A 466 2.03 -14.29 4.92
N VAL A 467 1.94 -12.98 5.13
CA VAL A 467 2.51 -12.27 6.26
C VAL A 467 1.41 -11.89 7.25
N ASN A 468 1.64 -12.19 8.53
CA ASN A 468 0.77 -11.74 9.62
C ASN A 468 1.32 -10.43 10.20
N THR A 469 0.57 -9.34 10.05
CA THR A 469 1.03 -8.00 10.47
C THR A 469 1.09 -7.83 11.98
N ASP A 470 0.29 -8.59 12.75
CA ASP A 470 0.31 -8.51 14.21
C ASP A 470 1.68 -8.94 14.77
N ASN A 471 2.35 -9.90 14.11
CA ASN A 471 3.69 -10.33 14.48
C ASN A 471 4.73 -9.20 14.30
N ILE A 472 4.62 -8.46 13.20
CA ILE A 472 5.48 -7.30 12.92
C ILE A 472 5.28 -6.22 13.98
N PHE A 473 4.02 -5.90 14.32
CA PHE A 473 3.69 -4.95 15.37
C PHE A 473 4.25 -5.37 16.73
N LYS A 474 4.11 -6.65 17.09
CA LYS A 474 4.67 -7.20 18.33
C LYS A 474 6.20 -7.04 18.40
N GLU A 475 6.91 -7.39 17.33
CA GLU A 475 8.36 -7.29 17.28
C GLU A 475 8.84 -5.83 17.33
N LEU A 476 8.22 -4.93 16.54
CA LEU A 476 8.52 -3.51 16.58
C LEU A 476 8.32 -2.93 17.97
N ARG A 477 7.19 -3.24 18.61
CA ARG A 477 6.94 -2.77 19.97
C ARG A 477 8.04 -3.20 20.93
N GLN A 478 8.37 -4.49 20.93
CA GLN A 478 9.42 -5.03 21.78
C GLN A 478 10.77 -4.34 21.53
N ARG A 479 11.12 -4.12 20.26
CA ARG A 479 12.35 -3.44 19.85
C ARG A 479 12.41 -2.02 20.41
N TYR A 480 11.34 -1.24 20.27
CA TYR A 480 11.29 0.15 20.76
C TYR A 480 11.26 0.23 22.28
N GLU A 481 10.54 -0.67 22.95
CA GLU A 481 10.51 -0.77 24.41
C GLU A 481 11.89 -1.14 24.98
N THR A 482 12.58 -2.10 24.37
CA THR A 482 13.96 -2.44 24.74
C THR A 482 14.90 -1.25 24.56
N LYS A 483 14.82 -0.54 23.43
CA LYS A 483 15.63 0.67 23.20
C LYS A 483 15.33 1.78 24.20
N PHE A 484 14.06 2.00 24.54
CA PHE A 484 13.66 2.96 25.56
C PHE A 484 14.22 2.60 26.93
N ASN A 485 14.08 1.34 27.35
CA ASN A 485 14.62 0.87 28.62
C ASN A 485 16.16 0.96 28.65
N GLN A 486 16.86 0.65 27.56
CA GLN A 486 18.32 0.85 27.44
C GLN A 486 18.69 2.33 27.56
N PHE A 487 17.96 3.23 26.91
CA PHE A 487 18.18 4.67 27.05
C PHE A 487 18.02 5.13 28.51
N VAL A 488 16.98 4.67 29.20
CA VAL A 488 16.71 5.02 30.60
C VAL A 488 17.73 4.41 31.57
N HIS A 489 18.03 3.11 31.45
CA HIS A 489 18.89 2.39 32.38
C HIS A 489 20.37 2.58 32.10
N ASP A 490 20.81 2.33 30.88
CA ASP A 490 22.23 2.37 30.52
C ASP A 490 22.67 3.80 30.19
N GLY A 491 21.79 4.55 29.52
CA GLY A 491 22.04 5.95 29.10
C GLY A 491 21.92 6.94 30.25
N LEU A 492 20.72 7.05 30.83
CA LEU A 492 20.42 8.01 31.91
C LEU A 492 20.78 7.49 33.32
N LYS A 493 21.22 6.23 33.45
CA LYS A 493 21.64 5.60 34.71
C LYS A 493 20.54 5.55 35.77
N LEU A 494 19.29 5.36 35.34
CA LEU A 494 18.14 5.21 36.22
C LEU A 494 17.84 3.73 36.54
N SER A 495 17.24 3.48 37.71
CA SER A 495 16.77 2.14 38.09
C SER A 495 15.64 1.65 37.17
N ALA A 496 15.52 0.32 37.03
CA ALA A 496 14.38 -0.37 36.41
C ALA A 496 13.01 0.09 36.96
N ALA A 497 12.96 0.43 38.24
CA ALA A 497 11.76 0.85 38.94
C ALA A 497 11.56 2.37 38.99
N ALA A 498 12.29 3.16 38.19
CA ALA A 498 12.13 4.61 38.17
C ALA A 498 10.72 5.01 37.71
N ASP A 499 10.07 5.89 38.47
CA ASP A 499 8.75 6.41 38.12
C ASP A 499 8.80 7.37 36.91
N ALA A 500 7.64 7.61 36.30
CA ALA A 500 7.50 8.44 35.12
C ALA A 500 8.05 9.87 35.29
N ASN A 501 7.86 10.52 36.45
CA ASN A 501 8.32 11.88 36.70
C ASN A 501 9.85 11.94 36.83
N THR A 502 10.45 10.92 37.44
CA THR A 502 11.91 10.75 37.51
C THR A 502 12.50 10.60 36.11
N ILE A 503 11.92 9.76 35.25
CA ILE A 503 12.36 9.56 33.85
C ILE A 503 12.24 10.87 33.05
N ILE A 504 11.10 11.57 33.16
CA ILE A 504 10.87 12.86 32.50
C ILE A 504 11.93 13.88 32.93
N THR A 505 12.23 13.97 34.23
CA THR A 505 13.19 14.93 34.77
C THR A 505 14.61 14.61 34.30
N ALA A 506 15.01 13.35 34.32
CA ALA A 506 16.31 12.92 33.80
C ALA A 506 16.45 13.20 32.29
N THR A 507 15.39 12.97 31.52
CA THR A 507 15.40 13.29 30.07
C THR A 507 15.51 14.81 29.83
N LYS A 508 14.82 15.64 30.62
CA LYS A 508 14.99 17.11 30.57
C LYS A 508 16.41 17.54 30.90
N ASN A 509 17.03 16.91 31.90
CA ASN A 509 18.42 17.19 32.28
C ASN A 509 19.39 16.77 31.18
N PHE A 510 19.18 15.61 30.57
CA PHE A 510 19.94 15.16 29.40
C PHE A 510 19.88 16.18 28.24
N MET A 511 18.71 16.77 27.96
CA MET A 511 18.61 17.83 26.93
C MET A 511 19.42 19.09 27.30
N ARG A 512 19.48 19.45 28.59
CA ARG A 512 20.31 20.58 29.08
C ARG A 512 21.80 20.26 29.02
N GLU A 513 22.18 19.03 29.33
CA GLU A 513 23.56 18.55 29.19
C GLU A 513 23.98 18.55 27.72
N LEU A 514 23.10 18.14 26.80
CA LEU A 514 23.34 18.26 25.36
C LEU A 514 23.51 19.71 24.93
N GLU A 515 22.64 20.64 25.34
CA GLU A 515 22.79 22.06 25.04
C GLU A 515 24.15 22.60 25.49
N THR A 516 24.55 22.26 26.72
CA THR A 516 25.85 22.66 27.29
C THR A 516 27.02 22.01 26.55
N GLY A 517 26.92 20.72 26.23
CA GLY A 517 27.94 19.98 25.49
C GLY A 517 28.11 20.49 24.06
N ILE A 518 27.01 20.89 23.39
CA ILE A 518 27.05 21.52 22.07
C ILE A 518 27.66 22.93 22.17
N ASP A 519 27.38 23.71 23.21
CA ASP A 519 28.04 25.00 23.41
C ASP A 519 29.55 24.88 23.63
N GLN A 520 29.99 23.86 24.37
CA GLN A 520 31.41 23.53 24.53
C GLN A 520 32.06 23.06 23.23
N LEU A 521 31.34 22.26 22.43
CA LEU A 521 31.83 21.77 21.15
C LEU A 521 31.91 22.88 20.09
N LEU A 522 30.93 23.79 20.11
CA LEU A 522 30.69 24.83 19.10
C LEU A 522 30.48 26.18 19.83
N PRO A 523 31.57 26.85 20.26
CA PRO A 523 31.47 28.12 20.96
C PRO A 523 31.02 29.26 20.01
N GLY A 524 30.42 30.31 20.60
CA GLY A 524 30.09 31.56 19.90
C GLY A 524 28.66 32.04 20.10
N ASP A 525 28.44 33.34 20.34
CA ASP A 525 27.10 33.91 20.55
C ASP A 525 26.27 33.92 19.26
N LEU A 526 25.22 33.08 19.19
CA LEU A 526 24.31 32.93 18.06
C LEU A 526 23.52 34.21 17.71
N SER A 527 23.45 35.17 18.64
CA SER A 527 22.77 36.46 18.41
C SER A 527 23.65 37.49 17.70
N THR A 528 24.95 37.22 17.60
CA THR A 528 25.93 38.07 16.91
C THR A 528 26.40 37.40 15.63
N GLU A 529 26.75 38.19 14.61
CA GLU A 529 27.29 37.63 13.36
C GLU A 529 28.63 36.90 13.60
N GLN A 530 29.53 37.50 14.39
CA GLN A 530 30.84 36.92 14.66
C GLN A 530 30.73 35.61 15.45
N GLY A 531 29.89 35.56 16.48
CA GLY A 531 29.68 34.35 17.27
C GLY A 531 29.01 33.23 16.47
N LEU A 532 28.04 33.57 15.62
CA LEU A 532 27.43 32.59 14.71
C LEU A 532 28.42 32.04 13.67
N ARG A 533 29.30 32.89 13.12
CA ARG A 533 30.37 32.47 12.20
C ARG A 533 31.31 31.47 12.88
N GLN A 534 31.76 31.80 14.09
CA GLN A 534 32.59 30.90 14.89
C GLN A 534 31.90 29.54 15.09
N PHE A 535 30.63 29.53 15.51
CA PHE A 535 29.85 28.30 15.71
C PHE A 535 29.81 27.41 14.46
N VAL A 536 29.53 28.01 13.29
CA VAL A 536 29.37 27.29 12.03
C VAL A 536 30.71 26.81 11.47
N GLU A 537 31.76 27.63 11.55
CA GLU A 537 33.11 27.26 11.10
C GLU A 537 33.63 26.04 11.87
N HIS A 538 33.48 26.02 13.20
CA HIS A 538 33.85 24.85 14.01
C HIS A 538 33.05 23.60 13.61
N LEU A 539 31.74 23.75 13.33
CA LEU A 539 30.93 22.62 12.87
C LEU A 539 31.41 22.06 11.52
N MET A 540 31.77 22.94 10.58
CA MET A 540 32.30 22.55 9.28
C MET A 540 33.68 21.89 9.42
N GLU A 541 34.55 22.36 10.31
CA GLU A 541 35.83 21.71 10.62
C GLU A 541 35.64 20.29 11.20
N ILE A 542 34.67 20.13 12.10
CA ILE A 542 34.39 18.85 12.75
C ILE A 542 33.80 17.84 11.77
N THR A 543 32.87 18.27 10.91
CA THR A 543 32.20 17.39 9.95
C THR A 543 33.07 17.12 8.72
N GLY A 544 33.94 18.07 8.35
CA GLY A 544 34.81 18.00 7.18
C GLY A 544 34.24 18.74 5.97
N PRO A 545 34.98 18.79 4.85
CA PRO A 545 34.51 19.44 3.63
C PRO A 545 33.36 18.65 3.01
N HIS A 546 32.23 19.32 2.77
CA HIS A 546 31.06 18.75 2.10
C HIS A 546 31.02 19.18 0.64
N GLN A 547 30.62 18.27 -0.23
CA GLN A 547 30.47 18.51 -1.67
C GLN A 547 29.06 18.08 -2.10
N MET A 548 28.50 18.81 -3.05
CA MET A 548 27.21 18.52 -3.66
C MET A 548 27.37 18.44 -5.18
N TYR A 549 26.85 17.38 -5.78
CA TYR A 549 26.68 17.25 -7.22
C TYR A 549 25.36 17.94 -7.61
N THR A 550 25.45 19.05 -8.33
CA THR A 550 24.32 19.92 -8.68
C THR A 550 24.62 20.68 -9.98
N VAL A 551 23.74 21.58 -10.38
CA VAL A 551 23.86 22.41 -11.59
C VAL A 551 25.20 23.15 -11.63
N SER A 552 25.85 23.12 -12.79
CA SER A 552 27.18 23.72 -13.02
C SER A 552 27.16 25.25 -12.97
N ASP A 553 28.31 25.84 -12.65
CA ASP A 553 28.49 27.30 -12.58
C ASP A 553 28.18 27.96 -13.93
N ASP A 554 28.58 27.32 -15.02
CA ASP A 554 28.41 27.86 -16.39
C ASP A 554 26.94 28.07 -16.74
N LEU A 555 26.08 27.09 -16.45
CA LEU A 555 24.65 27.18 -16.75
C LEU A 555 23.94 28.19 -15.84
N LEU A 556 24.30 28.24 -14.55
CA LEU A 556 23.76 29.24 -13.63
C LEU A 556 24.21 30.67 -13.99
N ARG A 557 25.43 30.83 -14.51
CA ARG A 557 25.95 32.11 -15.00
C ARG A 557 25.17 32.58 -16.22
N GLU A 558 24.89 31.68 -17.16
CA GLU A 558 24.03 31.98 -18.31
C GLU A 558 22.63 32.43 -17.86
N MET A 559 22.04 31.73 -16.88
CA MET A 559 20.73 32.08 -16.32
C MET A 559 20.70 33.52 -15.77
N LEU A 560 21.68 33.89 -14.93
CA LEU A 560 21.80 35.25 -14.36
C LEU A 560 22.01 36.33 -15.41
N ILE A 561 22.72 36.03 -16.50
CA ILE A 561 22.95 36.99 -17.59
C ILE A 561 21.65 37.21 -18.36
N ARG A 562 20.94 36.12 -18.68
CA ARG A 562 19.70 36.13 -19.47
C ARG A 562 18.54 36.76 -18.71
N PHE A 563 18.48 36.52 -17.40
CA PHE A 563 17.47 37.06 -16.51
C PHE A 563 18.17 37.89 -15.41
N PRO A 564 18.29 39.22 -15.60
CA PRO A 564 18.95 40.08 -14.62
C PRO A 564 18.10 40.22 -13.34
N PRO A 565 18.63 39.89 -12.15
CA PRO A 565 17.89 40.01 -10.90
C PRO A 565 17.95 41.44 -10.34
N VAL A 566 17.00 42.27 -10.79
CA VAL A 566 16.98 43.71 -10.52
C VAL A 566 16.92 44.03 -9.02
N ASN A 567 16.18 43.25 -8.22
CA ASN A 567 16.03 43.50 -6.79
C ASN A 567 17.30 43.16 -5.99
N LEU A 568 18.20 42.33 -6.56
CA LEU A 568 19.53 42.10 -6.02
C LEU A 568 20.55 43.11 -6.53
N MET A 569 20.48 43.45 -7.82
CA MET A 569 21.46 44.32 -8.49
C MET A 569 21.40 45.78 -8.02
N ILE A 570 20.20 46.36 -7.88
CA ILE A 570 20.03 47.76 -7.51
C ILE A 570 20.68 48.08 -6.15
N PRO A 571 20.41 47.32 -5.05
CA PRO A 571 21.05 47.57 -3.77
C PRO A 571 22.58 47.43 -3.79
N LEU A 572 23.12 46.63 -4.72
CA LEU A 572 24.57 46.41 -4.88
C LEU A 572 25.24 47.42 -5.81
N GLY A 573 24.48 48.32 -6.44
CA GLY A 573 24.99 49.31 -7.38
C GLY A 573 25.51 48.70 -8.68
N TYR A 574 24.85 47.64 -9.17
CA TYR A 574 25.17 47.00 -10.44
C TYR A 574 24.14 47.36 -11.51
N ASP A 575 24.62 47.89 -12.63
CA ASP A 575 23.75 48.33 -13.74
C ASP A 575 23.56 47.22 -14.79
N LYS A 576 24.43 46.21 -14.78
CA LYS A 576 24.43 45.08 -15.74
C LYS A 576 24.66 43.76 -15.01
N SER A 577 23.98 42.69 -15.44
CA SER A 577 24.14 41.33 -14.88
C SER A 577 25.57 40.82 -14.97
N ALA A 578 26.33 41.19 -16.01
CA ALA A 578 27.75 40.86 -16.13
C ALA A 578 28.59 41.34 -14.92
N GLN A 579 28.30 42.53 -14.38
CA GLN A 579 29.01 43.05 -13.19
C GLN A 579 28.70 42.21 -11.94
N LEU A 580 27.49 41.68 -11.83
CA LEU A 580 27.09 40.80 -10.73
C LEU A 580 27.87 39.49 -10.78
N VAL A 581 27.97 38.82 -11.93
CA VAL A 581 28.68 37.52 -12.03
C VAL A 581 30.21 37.66 -12.07
N GLU A 582 30.75 38.85 -12.30
CA GLU A 582 32.18 39.14 -12.13
C GLU A 582 32.55 39.37 -10.65
N LYS A 583 31.68 40.07 -9.90
CA LYS A 583 31.97 40.51 -8.53
C LYS A 583 31.44 39.57 -7.44
N MET A 584 30.48 38.72 -7.77
CA MET A 584 29.88 37.76 -6.85
C MET A 584 29.94 36.35 -7.44
N ASN A 585 30.26 35.36 -6.60
CA ASN A 585 30.19 33.96 -7.01
C ASN A 585 28.76 33.61 -7.45
N THR A 586 28.62 32.91 -8.58
CA THR A 586 27.33 32.61 -9.22
C THR A 586 26.37 31.89 -8.28
N TYR A 587 26.85 30.88 -7.55
CA TYR A 587 26.05 30.14 -6.56
C TYR A 587 25.58 31.04 -5.41
N ASP A 588 26.44 31.96 -4.94
CA ASP A 588 26.08 32.91 -3.89
C ASP A 588 25.00 33.88 -4.41
N ALA A 589 25.16 34.40 -5.62
CA ALA A 589 24.20 35.29 -6.27
C ALA A 589 22.82 34.62 -6.45
N ILE A 590 22.76 33.40 -6.98
CA ILE A 590 21.49 32.66 -7.15
C ILE A 590 20.77 32.42 -5.81
N THR A 591 21.51 32.10 -4.75
CA THR A 591 20.90 31.97 -3.43
C THR A 591 20.32 33.28 -2.94
N TYR A 592 21.00 34.42 -3.15
CA TYR A 592 20.43 35.73 -2.82
C TYR A 592 19.21 36.05 -3.68
N VAL A 593 19.25 35.78 -4.99
CA VAL A 593 18.10 35.94 -5.91
C VAL A 593 16.87 35.22 -5.36
N GLY A 594 17.02 33.96 -4.94
CA GLY A 594 15.93 33.17 -4.37
C GLY A 594 15.33 33.70 -3.07
N LEU A 595 16.01 34.62 -2.39
CA LEU A 595 15.55 35.26 -1.16
C LEU A 595 14.89 36.62 -1.40
N VAL A 596 15.27 37.31 -2.47
CA VAL A 596 14.91 38.72 -2.70
C VAL A 596 13.95 38.92 -3.88
N GLU A 597 13.97 38.04 -4.88
CA GLU A 597 13.11 38.11 -6.05
C GLU A 597 11.73 37.47 -5.82
N SER A 598 10.77 37.84 -6.68
CA SER A 598 9.41 37.30 -6.63
C SER A 598 9.34 35.81 -6.99
N MET A 599 8.28 35.12 -6.55
CA MET A 599 8.07 33.70 -6.87
C MET A 599 7.95 33.48 -8.39
N ASN A 600 7.22 34.35 -9.11
CA ASN A 600 7.09 34.30 -10.57
C ASN A 600 8.43 34.43 -11.30
N TYR A 601 9.35 35.24 -10.76
CA TYR A 601 10.70 35.39 -11.31
C TYR A 601 11.46 34.06 -11.16
N ASN A 602 11.48 33.51 -9.95
CA ASN A 602 12.19 32.26 -9.66
C ASN A 602 11.62 31.08 -10.48
N ASP A 603 10.30 30.99 -10.64
CA ASP A 603 9.64 29.93 -11.40
C ASP A 603 9.98 30.00 -12.89
N ARG A 604 10.03 31.21 -13.47
CA ARG A 604 10.45 31.42 -14.87
C ARG A 604 11.89 30.94 -15.08
N ASP A 605 12.81 31.40 -14.22
CA ASP A 605 14.23 31.09 -14.34
C ASP A 605 14.49 29.58 -14.14
N LEU A 606 13.80 28.96 -13.17
CA LEU A 606 13.81 27.52 -12.97
C LEU A 606 13.30 26.77 -14.21
N ASN A 607 12.16 27.14 -14.79
CA ASN A 607 11.65 26.48 -15.99
C ASN A 607 12.63 26.59 -17.17
N TRP A 608 13.25 27.75 -17.37
CA TRP A 608 14.29 27.90 -18.39
C TRP A 608 15.48 26.99 -18.14
N LEU A 609 15.93 26.87 -16.89
CA LEU A 609 17.00 25.96 -16.50
C LEU A 609 16.63 24.50 -16.83
N MET A 610 15.38 24.10 -16.59
CA MET A 610 14.90 22.74 -16.90
C MET A 610 14.95 22.44 -18.39
N GLU A 611 14.58 23.40 -19.22
CA GLU A 611 14.55 23.26 -20.69
C GLU A 611 15.95 23.16 -21.32
N ASN A 612 16.99 23.66 -20.63
CA ASN A 612 18.35 23.75 -21.16
C ASN A 612 19.34 22.79 -20.48
N MET A 613 18.88 21.96 -19.54
CA MET A 613 19.73 21.00 -18.83
C MET A 613 20.14 19.80 -19.70
N LYS A 614 21.40 19.41 -19.56
CA LYS A 614 22.03 18.23 -20.17
C LYS A 614 22.80 17.44 -19.11
N PRO A 615 23.23 16.19 -19.37
CA PRO A 615 24.06 15.44 -18.42
C PRO A 615 25.31 16.22 -17.98
N GLU A 616 25.91 17.00 -18.88
CA GLU A 616 27.11 17.81 -18.63
C GLU A 616 26.82 19.11 -17.86
N SER A 617 25.54 19.45 -17.65
CA SER A 617 25.12 20.63 -16.89
C SER A 617 25.28 20.47 -15.38
N PHE A 618 25.90 19.40 -14.90
CA PHE A 618 26.09 19.11 -13.48
C PHE A 618 27.58 19.05 -13.10
N ALA A 619 27.91 19.55 -11.93
CA ALA A 619 29.26 19.55 -11.39
C ALA A 619 29.26 19.34 -9.87
N ARG A 620 30.39 18.90 -9.32
CA ARG A 620 30.61 18.90 -7.87
C ARG A 620 30.99 20.30 -7.42
N THR A 621 30.30 20.83 -6.42
CA THR A 621 30.57 22.13 -5.80
C THR A 621 30.64 21.99 -4.28
N ALA A 622 31.46 22.83 -3.64
CA ALA A 622 31.57 22.85 -2.20
C ALA A 622 30.28 23.37 -1.56
N VAL A 623 29.80 22.67 -0.52
CA VAL A 623 28.70 23.18 0.31
C VAL A 623 29.22 24.29 1.19
N LYS A 624 28.61 25.47 1.12
CA LYS A 624 29.11 26.69 1.80
C LYS A 624 27.99 27.38 2.59
N ALA A 625 28.33 27.83 3.80
CA ALA A 625 27.45 28.68 4.60
C ALA A 625 27.42 30.12 4.07
N LEU A 626 26.23 30.70 3.91
CA LEU A 626 26.01 32.11 3.57
C LEU A 626 25.36 32.84 4.73
N TYR A 627 26.07 33.82 5.27
CA TYR A 627 25.62 34.62 6.41
C TYR A 627 24.81 35.82 5.93
N VAL A 628 23.57 35.90 6.38
CA VAL A 628 22.64 36.95 5.97
C VAL A 628 22.26 37.78 7.19
N THR A 629 22.55 39.08 7.13
CA THR A 629 22.21 40.06 8.16
C THR A 629 21.24 41.10 7.60
N ASP A 630 20.45 41.73 8.48
CA ASP A 630 19.53 42.81 8.09
C ASP A 630 20.28 44.05 7.55
N GLN A 631 21.60 44.13 7.76
CA GLN A 631 22.46 45.24 7.32
C GLN A 631 23.06 45.04 5.92
N ASN A 632 23.33 43.80 5.49
CA ASN A 632 24.12 43.56 4.28
C ASN A 632 23.42 43.90 2.96
N TYR A 633 22.08 44.03 2.92
CA TYR A 633 21.36 44.24 1.65
C TYR A 633 20.18 45.22 1.68
N ARG A 634 19.86 45.92 2.78
CA ARG A 634 18.61 46.72 2.94
C ARG A 634 17.32 45.94 2.58
N ILE A 635 17.35 44.62 2.64
CA ILE A 635 16.23 43.74 2.28
C ILE A 635 15.68 43.14 3.56
N THR A 636 14.40 43.41 3.85
CA THR A 636 13.68 42.76 4.93
C THR A 636 13.30 41.35 4.49
N LEU A 637 14.13 40.38 4.86
CA LEU A 637 13.88 38.98 4.54
C LEU A 637 12.85 38.37 5.51
N PRO A 638 11.79 37.70 5.02
CA PRO A 638 10.89 36.96 5.88
C PRO A 638 11.63 35.84 6.61
N ALA A 639 11.43 35.73 7.93
CA ALA A 639 12.03 34.69 8.73
C ALA A 639 11.51 33.31 8.27
N GLY A 640 12.39 32.46 7.75
CA GLY A 640 12.12 31.02 7.62
C GLY A 640 11.87 30.45 6.22
N LYS A 641 11.94 31.24 5.13
CA LYS A 641 11.93 30.65 3.78
C LYS A 641 13.34 30.23 3.36
N ILE A 642 13.60 28.93 3.39
CA ILE A 642 14.69 28.33 2.62
C ILE A 642 14.21 28.30 1.17
N SER A 643 14.87 29.06 0.30
CA SER A 643 14.57 28.97 -1.13
C SER A 643 15.00 27.60 -1.65
N ILE A 644 14.19 27.01 -2.51
CA ILE A 644 14.53 25.76 -3.18
C ILE A 644 15.82 25.86 -3.99
N LEU A 645 16.18 27.08 -4.40
CA LEU A 645 17.42 27.39 -5.09
C LEU A 645 18.66 27.03 -4.26
N ASN A 646 18.56 26.87 -2.94
CA ASN A 646 19.67 26.40 -2.11
C ASN A 646 20.07 24.95 -2.40
N LEU A 647 19.13 24.12 -2.88
CA LEU A 647 19.44 22.78 -3.40
C LEU A 647 20.19 22.86 -4.73
N LEU A 648 20.05 23.95 -5.51
CA LEU A 648 20.80 24.14 -6.75
C LEU A 648 22.25 24.56 -6.50
N THR A 649 22.47 25.34 -5.45
CA THR A 649 23.74 26.06 -5.25
C THR A 649 24.65 25.42 -4.20
N GLY A 650 24.17 24.42 -3.46
CA GLY A 650 24.87 23.87 -2.30
C GLY A 650 25.12 24.93 -1.22
N ARG A 651 24.26 25.96 -1.11
CA ARG A 651 24.43 27.04 -0.13
C ARG A 651 23.49 26.88 1.05
N ILE A 652 24.05 26.98 2.25
CA ILE A 652 23.30 26.93 3.50
C ILE A 652 23.14 28.35 4.01
N VAL A 653 21.95 28.92 3.89
CA VAL A 653 21.64 30.27 4.39
C VAL A 653 21.51 30.26 5.91
N ILE A 654 22.30 31.09 6.60
CA ILE A 654 22.36 31.18 8.06
C ILE A 654 22.11 32.64 8.46
N LYS A 655 21.24 32.83 9.45
CA LYS A 655 20.89 34.15 10.00
C LYS A 655 21.15 34.17 11.50
N PRO A 656 21.71 35.26 12.07
CA PRO A 656 21.79 35.41 13.52
C PRO A 656 20.43 35.38 14.19
N MET A 657 20.38 34.79 15.38
CA MET A 657 19.17 34.75 16.18
C MET A 657 18.87 36.15 16.76
N LYS A 658 17.59 36.54 16.85
CA LYS A 658 17.24 37.78 17.55
C LYS A 658 17.49 37.60 19.06
N LYS A 659 18.06 38.61 19.70
CA LYS A 659 18.32 38.61 21.14
C LYS A 659 17.02 38.35 21.93
N GLY A 660 17.03 37.36 22.82
CA GLY A 660 15.85 36.96 23.61
C GLY A 660 14.90 35.98 22.90
N GLN A 661 15.20 35.53 21.68
CA GLN A 661 14.49 34.43 21.00
C GLN A 661 15.34 33.15 21.10
N GLY A 662 14.73 31.96 20.89
CA GLY A 662 15.47 30.70 20.79
C GLY A 662 15.02 29.56 21.71
N GLY A 663 14.25 29.87 22.75
CA GLY A 663 13.83 28.88 23.76
C GLY A 663 14.98 28.42 24.66
N ASP A 664 14.83 27.24 25.25
CA ASP A 664 15.76 26.63 26.20
C ASP A 664 16.97 25.95 25.55
N TYR A 665 16.87 25.60 24.25
CA TYR A 665 17.86 24.80 23.53
C TYR A 665 18.31 25.42 22.18
N PRO A 666 18.71 26.71 22.14
CA PRO A 666 19.05 27.39 20.90
C PRO A 666 20.28 26.80 20.19
N LYS A 667 21.32 26.34 20.91
CA LYS A 667 22.54 25.77 20.32
C LYS A 667 22.25 24.42 19.69
N LEU A 668 21.55 23.56 20.43
CA LEU A 668 21.09 22.26 19.94
C LEU A 668 20.19 22.41 18.72
N ARG A 669 19.33 23.44 18.69
CA ARG A 669 18.48 23.75 17.54
C ARG A 669 19.29 24.11 16.30
N TYR A 670 20.32 24.96 16.43
CA TYR A 670 21.18 25.34 15.30
C TYR A 670 22.04 24.17 14.83
N PHE A 671 22.66 23.45 15.77
CA PHE A 671 23.45 22.24 15.50
C PHE A 671 22.66 21.22 14.69
N THR A 672 21.51 20.78 15.21
CA THR A 672 20.65 19.80 14.54
C THR A 672 20.16 20.32 13.18
N ASN A 673 19.83 21.62 13.06
CA ASN A 673 19.42 22.19 11.77
C ASN A 673 20.51 22.11 10.72
N LEU A 674 21.73 22.47 11.08
CA LEU A 674 22.85 22.56 10.15
C LEU A 674 23.27 21.18 9.69
N ILE A 675 23.39 20.22 10.62
CA ILE A 675 23.63 18.80 10.28
C ILE A 675 22.54 18.29 9.33
N ARG A 676 21.27 18.58 9.62
CA ARG A 676 20.19 18.19 8.68
C ARG A 676 20.35 18.81 7.30
N ARG A 677 20.75 20.08 7.19
CA ARG A 677 20.94 20.71 5.88
C ARG A 677 22.11 20.11 5.12
N LEU A 678 23.18 19.70 5.81
CA LEU A 678 24.28 18.95 5.22
C LEU A 678 23.80 17.58 4.72
N ALA A 679 23.07 16.82 5.54
CA ALA A 679 22.46 15.55 5.16
C ALA A 679 21.50 15.67 3.95
N VAL A 680 20.68 16.71 3.91
CA VAL A 680 19.80 16.99 2.76
C VAL A 680 20.62 17.27 1.50
N ALA A 681 21.68 18.10 1.59
CA ALA A 681 22.55 18.39 0.44
C ALA A 681 23.24 17.12 -0.08
N GLU A 682 23.71 16.25 0.81
CA GLU A 682 24.31 14.96 0.47
C GLU A 682 23.31 14.02 -0.22
N HIS A 683 22.10 13.89 0.32
CA HIS A 683 21.09 13.01 -0.26
C HIS A 683 20.58 13.50 -1.62
N TYR A 684 20.34 14.81 -1.76
CA TYR A 684 20.01 15.40 -3.07
C TYR A 684 21.18 15.32 -4.06
N SER A 685 22.43 15.38 -3.59
CA SER A 685 23.59 15.12 -4.44
C SER A 685 23.54 13.71 -5.06
N GLN A 686 23.12 12.70 -4.30
CA GLN A 686 22.96 11.34 -4.80
C GLN A 686 21.81 11.24 -5.81
N LEU A 687 20.67 11.85 -5.49
CA LEU A 687 19.51 11.93 -6.40
C LEU A 687 19.86 12.63 -7.72
N PHE A 688 20.57 13.75 -7.68
CA PHE A 688 20.98 14.48 -8.89
C PHE A 688 22.04 13.73 -9.69
N MET A 689 22.95 13.01 -9.02
CA MET A 689 23.92 12.15 -9.70
C MET A 689 23.20 11.01 -10.44
N GLN A 690 22.20 10.40 -9.81
CA GLN A 690 21.37 9.38 -10.45
C GLN A 690 20.59 9.95 -11.65
N ASN A 691 19.93 11.11 -11.48
CA ASN A 691 19.23 11.78 -12.58
C ASN A 691 20.15 12.09 -13.77
N ALA A 692 21.40 12.50 -13.51
CA ALA A 692 22.37 12.78 -14.57
C ALA A 692 22.88 11.51 -15.26
N LEU A 693 23.02 10.40 -14.53
CA LEU A 693 23.44 9.10 -15.07
C LEU A 693 22.42 8.50 -16.03
N GLU A 694 21.12 8.68 -15.77
CA GLU A 694 20.03 8.18 -16.62
C GLU A 694 19.93 8.91 -17.97
N ARG A 695 20.61 10.06 -18.16
CA ARG A 695 20.74 10.84 -19.41
C ARG A 695 19.47 11.41 -20.07
N LYS A 696 18.31 10.76 -19.97
CA LYS A 696 17.04 11.23 -20.59
C LYS A 696 16.15 11.99 -19.60
N ASN A 697 15.35 12.90 -20.16
CA ASN A 697 14.35 13.68 -19.43
C ASN A 697 14.89 14.38 -18.19
N ILE A 698 16.19 14.72 -18.17
CA ILE A 698 16.88 15.25 -16.99
C ILE A 698 16.19 16.49 -16.47
N GLY A 699 15.78 17.40 -17.36
CA GLY A 699 15.02 18.60 -17.01
C GLY A 699 13.74 18.29 -16.23
N LEU A 700 12.96 17.31 -16.70
CA LEU A 700 11.72 16.90 -16.03
C LEU A 700 11.99 16.17 -14.70
N LYS A 701 12.92 15.21 -14.67
CA LYS A 701 13.29 14.47 -13.45
C LYS A 701 13.81 15.41 -12.35
N PHE A 702 14.63 16.37 -12.75
CA PHE A 702 15.14 17.40 -11.85
C PHE A 702 14.03 18.35 -11.37
N LYS A 703 13.14 18.79 -12.28
CA LYS A 703 11.95 19.56 -11.91
C LYS A 703 11.09 18.82 -10.88
N ASN A 704 10.86 17.53 -11.07
CA ASN A 704 10.06 16.71 -10.18
C ASN A 704 10.75 16.52 -8.81
N SER A 705 12.07 16.35 -8.81
CA SER A 705 12.89 16.29 -7.59
C SER A 705 12.80 17.59 -6.77
N LEU A 706 12.64 18.73 -7.44
CA LEU A 706 12.45 20.03 -6.80
C LEU A 706 10.98 20.36 -6.49
N SER A 707 10.00 19.69 -7.10
CA SER A 707 8.58 20.01 -6.89
C SER A 707 8.04 19.43 -5.57
N ALA A 708 8.69 19.76 -4.44
CA ALA A 708 8.35 19.32 -3.09
C ALA A 708 7.16 20.11 -2.51
N GLY A 709 5.99 19.98 -3.14
CA GLY A 709 4.80 20.79 -2.83
C GLY A 709 3.68 20.06 -2.07
N ARG A 710 3.69 18.73 -1.95
CA ARG A 710 2.54 18.00 -1.39
C ARG A 710 2.99 17.01 -0.32
N ARG A 711 2.60 17.28 0.93
CA ARG A 711 2.67 16.30 2.02
C ARG A 711 1.69 15.18 1.68
N GLY A 712 2.19 13.97 1.45
CA GLY A 712 1.36 12.78 1.27
C GLY A 712 1.01 12.12 2.60
N ASN A 713 0.34 10.97 2.51
CA ASN A 713 -0.03 10.09 3.63
C ASN A 713 1.21 9.58 4.40
N LEU A 714 0.98 8.90 5.53
CA LEU A 714 2.03 8.44 6.44
C LEU A 714 3.17 7.66 5.76
N PHE A 715 2.85 6.85 4.75
CA PHE A 715 3.79 6.04 3.97
C PHE A 715 4.08 6.60 2.58
N SER A 716 3.85 7.90 2.36
CA SER A 716 4.14 8.51 1.07
C SER A 716 5.64 8.55 0.78
N ALA A 717 6.01 8.51 -0.50
CA ALA A 717 7.41 8.62 -0.93
C ALA A 717 8.11 9.84 -0.31
N TYR A 718 7.42 10.99 -0.20
CA TYR A 718 7.91 12.16 0.52
C TYR A 718 8.28 11.90 1.98
N ASN A 719 7.41 11.25 2.77
CA ASN A 719 7.67 11.01 4.19
C ASN A 719 8.81 10.00 4.42
N ILE A 720 8.92 8.99 3.54
CA ILE A 720 10.03 8.02 3.54
C ILE A 720 11.35 8.73 3.18
N PHE A 721 11.37 9.55 2.13
CA PHE A 721 12.52 10.35 1.72
C PHE A 721 12.97 11.33 2.82
N GLU A 722 12.02 12.00 3.47
CA GLU A 722 12.29 12.87 4.62
C GLU A 722 12.84 12.12 5.82
N ASN A 723 12.40 10.88 6.06
CA ASN A 723 12.98 10.05 7.12
C ASN A 723 14.44 9.69 6.83
N TYR A 724 14.81 9.39 5.57
CA TYR A 724 16.21 9.18 5.19
C TYR A 724 17.11 10.38 5.53
N HIS A 725 16.63 11.63 5.35
CA HIS A 725 17.38 12.81 5.79
C HIS A 725 17.68 12.79 7.30
N HIS A 726 16.74 12.31 8.12
CA HIS A 726 16.94 12.18 9.56
C HIS A 726 17.87 11.03 9.93
N ARG A 727 17.88 9.93 9.16
CA ARG A 727 18.84 8.83 9.35
C ARG A 727 20.27 9.29 9.09
N LEU A 728 20.50 10.03 8.01
CA LEU A 728 21.80 10.65 7.72
C LEU A 728 22.25 11.64 8.81
N VAL A 729 21.32 12.37 9.44
CA VAL A 729 21.63 13.22 10.61
C VAL A 729 22.19 12.39 11.76
N VAL A 730 21.58 11.24 12.04
CA VAL A 730 22.01 10.31 13.10
C VAL A 730 23.40 9.75 12.79
N ASP A 731 23.65 9.33 11.55
CA ASP A 731 24.96 8.84 11.10
C ASP A 731 26.05 9.90 11.29
N GLN A 732 25.78 11.15 10.89
CA GLN A 732 26.70 12.27 11.08
C GLN A 732 26.97 12.54 12.57
N ILE A 733 25.95 12.45 13.45
CA ILE A 733 26.13 12.60 14.90
C ILE A 733 27.01 11.47 15.47
N TYR A 734 26.80 10.22 15.05
CA TYR A 734 27.67 9.10 15.44
C TYR A 734 29.12 9.33 15.02
N ASP A 735 29.35 9.83 13.81
CA ASP A 735 30.70 10.09 13.33
C ASP A 735 31.38 11.22 14.10
N ILE A 736 30.64 12.27 14.46
CA ILE A 736 31.15 13.30 15.38
C ILE A 736 31.50 12.67 16.74
N ALA A 737 30.61 11.84 17.31
CA ALA A 737 30.84 11.16 18.57
C ALA A 737 32.11 10.29 18.54
N LYS A 738 32.29 9.46 17.50
CA LYS A 738 33.49 8.63 17.28
C LYS A 738 34.76 9.48 17.20
N LYS A 739 34.73 10.62 16.48
CA LYS A 739 35.87 11.54 16.41
C LYS A 739 36.21 12.13 17.78
N ARG A 740 35.20 12.49 18.59
CA ARG A 740 35.41 13.00 19.96
C ARG A 740 36.01 11.95 20.88
N GLN A 741 35.56 10.70 20.77
CA GLN A 741 36.15 9.57 21.51
C GLN A 741 37.64 9.42 21.22
N LYS A 742 38.04 9.47 19.94
CA LYS A 742 39.45 9.39 19.50
C LYS A 742 40.30 10.54 20.05
N ASN A 743 39.70 11.72 20.22
CA ASN A 743 40.36 12.90 20.77
C ASN A 743 40.36 12.94 22.32
N GLY A 744 39.96 11.86 23.00
CA GLY A 744 39.96 11.76 24.46
C GLY A 744 38.77 12.43 25.17
N GLN A 745 37.81 12.99 24.43
CA GLN A 745 36.63 13.67 24.98
C GLN A 745 35.50 12.67 25.25
N ARG A 746 35.67 11.84 26.29
CA ARG A 746 34.77 10.70 26.59
C ARG A 746 33.34 11.13 26.91
N ASP A 747 33.15 12.16 27.74
CA ASP A 747 31.80 12.56 28.18
C ASP A 747 30.97 13.13 27.03
N LEU A 748 31.55 14.03 26.23
CA LEU A 748 30.89 14.57 25.04
C LEU A 748 30.61 13.49 23.99
N SER A 749 31.54 12.56 23.80
CA SER A 749 31.32 11.40 22.93
C SER A 749 30.15 10.54 23.41
N HIS A 750 30.02 10.33 24.71
CA HIS A 750 28.92 9.55 25.29
C HIS A 750 27.58 10.27 25.10
N LEU A 751 27.51 11.57 25.39
CA LEU A 751 26.31 12.40 25.18
C LEU A 751 25.84 12.39 23.72
N LEU A 752 26.75 12.60 22.76
CA LEU A 752 26.43 12.57 21.33
C LEU A 752 26.00 11.18 20.85
N LYS A 753 26.65 10.12 21.34
CA LYS A 753 26.23 8.75 21.04
C LYS A 753 24.82 8.49 21.56
N LEU A 754 24.53 8.88 22.80
CA LEU A 754 23.21 8.72 23.40
C LEU A 754 22.14 9.54 22.68
N MET A 755 22.48 10.75 22.18
CA MET A 755 21.61 11.57 21.33
C MET A 755 21.26 10.86 20.01
N ALA A 756 22.21 10.13 19.42
CA ALA A 756 22.00 9.35 18.21
C ALA A 756 21.19 8.08 18.49
N ASP A 757 21.53 7.32 19.54
CA ASP A 757 20.85 6.08 19.95
C ASP A 757 19.36 6.31 20.29
N SER A 758 19.02 7.49 20.82
CA SER A 758 17.67 7.90 21.21
C SER A 758 16.87 8.65 20.14
N TYR A 759 17.42 8.80 18.93
CA TYR A 759 16.76 9.53 17.85
C TYR A 759 15.59 8.72 17.25
N GLY A 760 14.42 9.34 17.10
CA GLY A 760 13.18 8.65 16.70
C GLY A 760 12.51 7.86 17.82
N LEU A 761 13.13 7.80 19.00
CA LEU A 761 12.61 7.07 20.16
C LEU A 761 11.64 7.94 20.97
N GLY A 762 10.54 7.33 21.40
CA GLY A 762 9.57 7.90 22.30
C GLY A 762 8.75 6.81 22.97
N GLN A 763 8.12 7.15 24.08
CA GLN A 763 7.34 6.21 24.87
C GLN A 763 6.18 6.92 25.56
N MET A 764 5.00 6.31 25.53
CA MET A 764 3.89 6.71 26.39
C MET A 764 4.13 6.11 27.79
N LEU A 765 4.20 6.98 28.79
CA LEU A 765 4.42 6.61 30.20
C LEU A 765 3.09 6.38 30.93
N GLU A 766 3.19 5.79 32.12
CA GLU A 766 2.06 5.43 32.99
C GLU A 766 1.26 6.64 33.49
N ASN A 767 1.89 7.83 33.52
CA ASN A 767 1.26 9.11 33.86
C ASN A 767 0.72 9.86 32.63
N GLU A 768 0.48 9.14 31.53
CA GLU A 768 -0.16 9.65 30.31
C GLU A 768 0.67 10.67 29.51
N VAL A 769 1.96 10.80 29.83
CA VAL A 769 2.88 11.67 29.10
C VAL A 769 3.56 10.87 27.99
N PHE A 770 3.40 11.33 26.74
CA PHE A 770 4.24 10.88 25.65
C PHE A 770 5.61 11.57 25.72
N LEU A 771 6.63 10.83 26.13
CA LEU A 771 7.99 11.32 26.26
C LEU A 771 8.80 10.96 25.02
N THR A 772 9.11 11.95 24.18
CA THR A 772 10.15 11.80 23.15
C THR A 772 11.54 11.91 23.75
N CYS A 773 12.45 11.04 23.32
CA CYS A 773 13.87 11.10 23.64
C CYS A 773 14.68 11.83 22.55
N THR A 774 14.01 12.33 21.50
CA THR A 774 14.68 12.90 20.33
C THR A 774 15.03 14.38 20.53
N ALA A 775 16.33 14.69 20.61
CA ALA A 775 16.84 16.04 20.77
C ALA A 775 16.32 17.06 19.74
N TRP A 776 16.13 16.65 18.47
CA TRP A 776 15.53 17.50 17.43
C TRP A 776 14.13 17.98 17.82
N SER A 777 13.30 17.10 18.37
CA SER A 777 11.91 17.40 18.75
C SER A 777 11.86 18.41 19.89
N TRP A 778 12.68 18.24 20.92
CA TRP A 778 12.83 19.19 22.04
C TRP A 778 13.30 20.56 21.58
N ALA A 779 14.40 20.61 20.83
CA ALA A 779 14.97 21.86 20.35
C ALA A 779 14.02 22.59 19.39
N SER A 780 13.33 21.86 18.50
CA SER A 780 12.35 22.46 17.59
C SER A 780 11.08 22.95 18.29
N TYR A 781 10.60 22.23 19.30
CA TYR A 781 9.41 22.62 20.07
C TYR A 781 9.69 23.90 20.88
N SER A 782 10.80 23.90 21.63
CA SER A 782 11.23 25.05 22.44
C SER A 782 11.50 26.29 21.59
N PHE A 783 12.17 26.14 20.44
CA PHE A 783 12.45 27.26 19.52
C PHE A 783 11.18 27.92 18.95
N LYS A 784 10.06 27.16 18.84
CA LYS A 784 8.76 27.68 18.40
C LYS A 784 7.94 28.33 19.53
N GLY A 785 8.51 28.45 20.73
CA GLY A 785 7.86 29.01 21.91
C GLY A 785 7.15 27.98 22.79
N GLY A 786 7.30 26.68 22.50
CA GLY A 786 6.78 25.62 23.35
C GLY A 786 7.50 25.56 24.69
N THR A 787 6.75 25.37 25.78
CA THR A 787 7.29 25.18 27.13
C THR A 787 7.03 23.75 27.60
N GLY A 788 7.92 23.19 28.41
CA GLY A 788 7.76 21.83 28.93
C GLY A 788 8.18 20.73 27.94
N ILE A 789 7.36 19.68 27.83
CA ILE A 789 7.65 18.46 27.06
C ILE A 789 6.99 18.58 25.68
N PRO A 790 7.67 18.22 24.57
CA PRO A 790 7.05 18.16 23.25
C PRO A 790 5.84 17.22 23.23
N THR A 791 4.72 17.69 22.68
CA THR A 791 3.49 16.89 22.57
C THR A 791 3.45 16.06 21.28
N PRO A 792 2.64 14.98 21.21
CA PRO A 792 2.47 14.15 20.01
C PRO A 792 2.21 14.91 18.69
N LEU A 793 1.54 16.06 18.77
CA LEU A 793 1.27 16.95 17.63
C LEU A 793 2.54 17.58 17.05
N THR A 794 3.57 17.75 17.87
CA THR A 794 4.84 18.41 17.50
C THR A 794 5.97 17.43 17.18
N THR A 795 5.82 16.16 17.54
CA THR A 795 6.79 15.06 17.37
C THR A 795 6.52 14.29 16.07
N THR A 796 7.01 14.82 14.95
CA THR A 796 6.84 14.18 13.63
C THR A 796 7.93 13.17 13.30
N VAL A 797 9.08 13.22 13.97
CA VAL A 797 10.25 12.40 13.65
C VAL A 797 10.00 10.95 14.08
N GLU A 798 9.54 10.77 15.30
CA GLU A 798 9.25 9.51 15.97
C GLU A 798 8.24 8.69 15.18
N ASN A 799 7.15 9.34 14.75
CA ASN A 799 6.13 8.70 13.92
C ASN A 799 6.68 8.25 12.57
N ARG A 800 7.42 9.12 11.86
CA ARG A 800 8.02 8.77 10.57
C ARG A 800 9.05 7.67 10.69
N TRP A 801 9.81 7.67 11.77
CA TRP A 801 10.84 6.68 12.05
C TRP A 801 10.23 5.30 12.28
N PHE A 802 9.24 5.23 13.16
CA PHE A 802 8.50 4.00 13.42
C PHE A 802 7.81 3.46 12.17
N ASN A 803 7.13 4.31 11.41
CA ASN A 803 6.45 3.91 10.17
C ASN A 803 7.43 3.39 9.12
N HIS A 804 8.61 4.00 9.02
CA HIS A 804 9.65 3.52 8.11
C HIS A 804 10.16 2.14 8.55
N ASP A 805 10.47 1.94 9.83
CA ASP A 805 10.88 0.62 10.36
C ASP A 805 9.80 -0.45 10.13
N PHE A 806 8.52 -0.07 10.27
CA PHE A 806 7.39 -0.94 9.93
C PHE A 806 7.38 -1.33 8.46
N LEU A 807 7.56 -0.36 7.56
CA LEU A 807 7.61 -0.61 6.12
C LEU A 807 8.77 -1.54 5.76
N GLU A 808 9.96 -1.30 6.31
CA GLU A 808 11.15 -2.14 6.11
C GLU A 808 10.93 -3.58 6.56
N MET A 809 10.34 -3.79 7.74
CA MET A 809 10.06 -5.13 8.26
C MET A 809 8.97 -5.83 7.45
N LEU A 810 7.89 -5.12 7.08
CA LEU A 810 6.87 -5.67 6.21
C LEU A 810 7.45 -6.10 4.86
N TYR A 811 8.32 -5.28 4.28
CA TYR A 811 8.93 -5.56 2.98
C TYR A 811 9.85 -6.79 3.03
N GLU A 812 10.63 -6.95 4.11
CA GLU A 812 11.45 -8.16 4.32
C GLU A 812 10.62 -9.42 4.59
N GLU A 813 9.56 -9.30 5.39
CA GLU A 813 8.65 -10.42 5.66
C GLU A 813 7.89 -10.86 4.40
N LEU A 814 7.72 -9.97 3.42
CA LEU A 814 7.22 -10.32 2.10
C LEU A 814 8.28 -10.92 1.18
N GLY A 815 9.52 -11.08 1.63
CA GLY A 815 10.63 -11.67 0.87
C GLY A 815 11.44 -10.68 0.04
N TYR A 816 11.26 -9.37 0.23
CA TYR A 816 11.94 -8.33 -0.54
C TYR A 816 13.11 -7.69 0.23
N LYS A 817 13.97 -6.94 -0.48
CA LYS A 817 15.18 -6.31 0.08
C LYS A 817 14.91 -4.87 0.52
N ARG A 818 15.28 -4.49 1.75
CA ARG A 818 15.05 -3.14 2.29
C ARG A 818 15.61 -2.02 1.40
N GLU A 819 16.74 -2.26 0.75
CA GLU A 819 17.43 -1.27 -0.08
C GLU A 819 16.60 -0.82 -1.30
N GLU A 820 15.65 -1.64 -1.74
CA GLU A 820 14.78 -1.31 -2.88
C GLU A 820 13.74 -0.24 -2.52
N ILE A 821 13.42 -0.04 -1.23
CA ILE A 821 12.47 0.98 -0.80
C ILE A 821 12.94 2.37 -1.25
N LEU A 822 14.22 2.69 -1.01
CA LEU A 822 14.79 3.98 -1.44
C LEU A 822 14.79 4.12 -2.97
N GLN A 823 15.07 3.04 -3.70
CA GLN A 823 15.03 3.06 -5.17
C GLN A 823 13.62 3.36 -5.70
N ILE A 824 12.60 2.72 -5.11
CA ILE A 824 11.18 2.98 -5.43
C ILE A 824 10.84 4.45 -5.12
N VAL A 825 11.26 4.95 -3.95
CA VAL A 825 11.04 6.34 -3.55
C VAL A 825 11.68 7.31 -4.54
N ILE A 826 12.95 7.12 -4.89
CA ILE A 826 13.67 7.95 -5.87
C ILE A 826 12.92 7.95 -7.21
N ARG A 827 12.49 6.79 -7.69
CA ARG A 827 11.73 6.68 -8.94
C ARG A 827 10.39 7.42 -8.89
N LEU A 828 9.65 7.27 -7.79
CA LEU A 828 8.41 8.01 -7.57
C LEU A 828 8.67 9.53 -7.56
N ILE A 829 9.78 9.98 -6.97
CA ILE A 829 10.19 11.39 -6.99
C ILE A 829 10.52 11.85 -8.41
N GLN A 830 11.32 11.09 -9.17
CA GLN A 830 11.68 11.39 -10.56
C GLN A 830 10.44 11.49 -11.46
N ASN A 831 9.41 10.69 -11.20
CA ASN A 831 8.14 10.68 -11.90
C ASN A 831 7.10 11.70 -11.37
N GLY A 832 7.46 12.54 -10.38
CA GLY A 832 6.56 13.56 -9.83
C GLY A 832 5.44 13.02 -8.94
N ARG A 833 5.58 11.79 -8.41
CA ARG A 833 4.62 11.04 -7.60
C ARG A 833 5.03 10.95 -6.13
N MET A 834 5.50 12.06 -5.54
CA MET A 834 5.97 12.08 -4.14
C MET A 834 4.86 11.82 -3.10
N ASP A 835 3.60 12.04 -3.47
CA ASP A 835 2.40 11.81 -2.66
C ASP A 835 1.92 10.36 -2.69
N GLN A 836 2.46 9.53 -3.61
CA GLN A 836 2.12 8.12 -3.72
C GLN A 836 2.43 7.37 -2.43
N ASP A 837 1.43 6.70 -1.88
CA ASP A 837 1.56 5.83 -0.73
C ASP A 837 2.26 4.51 -1.13
N LEU A 838 3.32 4.17 -0.42
CA LEU A 838 4.06 2.93 -0.68
C LEU A 838 3.23 1.70 -0.32
N LEU A 839 2.35 1.75 0.69
CA LEU A 839 1.47 0.61 1.00
C LEU A 839 0.51 0.32 -0.16
N ASP A 840 -0.02 1.34 -0.83
CA ASP A 840 -0.86 1.14 -2.04
C ASP A 840 -0.07 0.53 -3.21
N THR A 841 1.24 0.76 -3.25
CA THR A 841 2.13 0.21 -4.29
C THR A 841 2.50 -1.25 -3.98
N LEU A 842 2.63 -1.56 -2.69
CA LEU A 842 3.11 -2.84 -2.17
C LEU A 842 1.97 -3.84 -1.94
N LEU A 843 0.76 -3.37 -1.62
CA LEU A 843 -0.40 -4.19 -1.31
C LEU A 843 -1.33 -4.29 -2.52
N PRO A 844 -1.61 -5.49 -3.04
CA PRO A 844 -2.50 -5.67 -4.20
C PRO A 844 -3.98 -5.35 -3.91
N VAL A 845 -4.36 -5.23 -2.63
CA VAL A 845 -5.74 -4.97 -2.19
C VAL A 845 -5.72 -4.07 -0.96
N SER A 846 -5.79 -2.75 -1.13
CA SER A 846 -6.20 -1.86 -0.04
C SER A 846 -7.71 -1.65 -0.15
N ASP A 847 -8.49 -2.30 0.72
CA ASP A 847 -9.90 -1.95 0.86
C ASP A 847 -9.97 -0.64 1.65
N LYS A 848 -9.98 0.48 0.92
CA LYS A 848 -9.95 1.85 1.48
C LYS A 848 -11.25 2.21 2.24
N ASN A 849 -12.15 1.25 2.44
CA ASN A 849 -13.50 1.50 2.95
C ASN A 849 -13.63 1.37 4.47
N VAL A 850 -12.62 0.86 5.20
CA VAL A 850 -12.70 0.83 6.67
C VAL A 850 -12.26 2.18 7.23
N THR A 851 -13.22 2.89 7.84
CA THR A 851 -12.95 4.17 8.50
C THR A 851 -12.34 3.90 9.88
N VAL A 852 -11.21 4.56 10.16
CA VAL A 852 -10.59 4.59 11.48
C VAL A 852 -10.89 5.93 12.09
N VAL A 853 -11.62 5.96 13.20
CA VAL A 853 -11.94 7.21 13.88
C VAL A 853 -10.77 7.55 14.81
N VAL A 854 -10.00 8.57 14.43
CA VAL A 854 -8.92 9.09 15.29
C VAL A 854 -9.57 9.85 16.45
N GLN A 855 -9.34 9.37 17.68
CA GLN A 855 -9.93 9.95 18.88
C GLN A 855 -9.00 10.99 19.51
N GLU A 856 -9.57 12.01 20.14
CA GLU A 856 -8.80 12.94 20.96
C GLU A 856 -8.46 12.29 22.30
N THR A 857 -7.23 12.50 22.76
CA THR A 857 -6.79 12.05 24.09
C THR A 857 -7.35 12.98 25.17
N THR A 858 -7.97 12.38 26.17
CA THR A 858 -8.43 13.04 27.40
C THR A 858 -7.40 12.86 28.51
N SER A 859 -7.28 13.85 29.39
CA SER A 859 -6.33 13.85 30.52
C SER A 859 -7.00 13.96 31.89
N GLU A 860 -8.32 14.14 31.94
CA GLU A 860 -9.07 14.24 33.19
C GLU A 860 -9.40 12.84 33.71
N PRO A 861 -8.91 12.43 34.89
CA PRO A 861 -9.15 11.10 35.40
C PRO A 861 -10.60 10.88 35.85
N SER A 862 -11.11 9.67 35.66
CA SER A 862 -12.36 9.21 36.26
C SER A 862 -12.11 8.79 37.71
N ARG A 863 -13.12 8.86 38.58
CA ARG A 863 -13.03 8.26 39.91
C ARG A 863 -13.14 6.74 39.83
N TYR A 864 -12.63 6.07 40.86
CA TYR A 864 -12.68 4.62 41.00
C TYR A 864 -14.06 4.13 41.42
N LEU A 865 -14.40 2.91 40.99
CA LEU A 865 -15.53 2.16 41.51
C LEU A 865 -15.26 1.76 42.97
N ARG A 866 -16.30 1.81 43.80
CA ARG A 866 -16.28 1.32 45.17
C ARG A 866 -16.72 -0.14 45.21
N ARG A 867 -15.82 -1.05 45.60
CA ARG A 867 -16.14 -2.47 45.83
C ARG A 867 -17.23 -2.63 46.88
N TYR A 868 -18.08 -3.64 46.70
CA TYR A 868 -19.07 -4.02 47.69
C TYR A 868 -18.40 -4.79 48.84
N ASP A 869 -18.72 -4.42 50.07
CA ASP A 869 -18.03 -4.93 51.27
C ASP A 869 -18.20 -6.46 51.47
N ASN A 870 -19.23 -7.07 50.86
CA ASN A 870 -19.48 -8.52 50.95
C ASN A 870 -19.06 -9.28 49.67
N ASN A 871 -18.12 -8.75 48.89
CA ASN A 871 -17.51 -9.52 47.81
C ASN A 871 -16.65 -10.69 48.35
N PRO A 872 -16.49 -11.79 47.59
CA PRO A 872 -17.15 -12.08 46.32
C PRO A 872 -18.65 -12.39 46.48
N LEU A 873 -19.45 -11.93 45.52
CA LEU A 873 -20.90 -12.11 45.47
C LEU A 873 -21.30 -13.54 45.09
N LEU A 874 -20.59 -14.16 44.15
CA LEU A 874 -20.76 -15.57 43.79
C LEU A 874 -19.41 -16.28 43.71
N GLU A 875 -19.39 -17.50 44.24
CA GLU A 875 -18.27 -18.44 44.14
C GLU A 875 -18.73 -19.78 43.53
N PRO A 876 -17.79 -20.58 42.99
CA PRO A 876 -18.07 -21.91 42.45
C PRO A 876 -18.69 -22.84 43.50
N LEU A 877 -19.58 -23.75 43.07
CA LEU A 877 -20.20 -24.74 43.95
C LEU A 877 -19.56 -26.12 43.75
N PRO A 878 -18.74 -26.64 44.69
CA PRO A 878 -17.92 -27.84 44.48
C PRO A 878 -18.68 -29.10 44.04
N HIS A 879 -19.98 -29.18 44.31
CA HIS A 879 -20.83 -30.34 44.00
C HIS A 879 -21.65 -30.19 42.70
N SER A 880 -21.60 -29.04 42.05
CA SER A 880 -22.29 -28.84 40.77
C SER A 880 -21.56 -29.54 39.63
N LYS A 881 -22.29 -30.07 38.65
CA LYS A 881 -21.68 -30.69 37.47
C LYS A 881 -21.14 -29.68 36.46
N TRP A 882 -21.65 -28.45 36.48
CA TRP A 882 -21.43 -27.45 35.42
C TRP A 882 -20.89 -26.11 35.93
N GLU A 883 -20.84 -25.90 37.25
CA GLU A 883 -20.30 -24.69 37.89
C GLU A 883 -19.37 -24.99 39.09
N SER A 884 -18.78 -26.20 39.13
CA SER A 884 -17.87 -26.60 40.21
C SER A 884 -16.56 -25.84 40.23
N LYS A 885 -16.09 -25.42 39.06
CA LYS A 885 -14.72 -24.95 38.90
C LYS A 885 -14.66 -23.43 38.93
N TYR A 886 -15.49 -22.77 38.13
CA TYR A 886 -15.45 -21.31 37.97
C TYR A 886 -16.83 -20.72 37.75
N VAL A 887 -17.07 -19.52 38.29
CA VAL A 887 -18.22 -18.65 37.97
C VAL A 887 -17.74 -17.24 37.73
N LEU A 888 -18.01 -16.68 36.56
CA LEU A 888 -17.34 -15.46 36.10
C LEU A 888 -18.15 -14.70 35.04
N ASN A 889 -17.67 -13.49 34.73
CA ASN A 889 -18.08 -12.61 33.63
C ASN A 889 -19.61 -12.47 33.45
N PRO A 890 -20.36 -12.04 34.48
CA PRO A 890 -21.82 -11.99 34.43
C PRO A 890 -22.34 -10.84 33.57
N GLY A 891 -23.25 -11.16 32.66
CA GLY A 891 -24.19 -10.20 32.11
C GLY A 891 -25.24 -9.83 33.14
N ALA A 892 -25.71 -8.59 33.16
CA ALA A 892 -26.67 -8.10 34.14
C ALA A 892 -27.85 -7.41 33.46
N LEU A 893 -29.07 -7.66 33.94
CA LEU A 893 -30.28 -7.00 33.46
C LEU A 893 -31.17 -6.61 34.64
N ARG A 894 -31.57 -5.33 34.72
CA ARG A 894 -32.53 -4.86 35.72
C ARG A 894 -33.94 -4.85 35.13
N ILE A 895 -34.90 -5.41 35.86
CA ILE A 895 -36.33 -5.33 35.56
C ILE A 895 -37.05 -5.09 36.89
N GLY A 896 -37.54 -3.86 37.08
CA GLY A 896 -38.06 -3.39 38.37
C GLY A 896 -36.99 -3.45 39.47
N GLU A 897 -37.37 -4.03 40.61
CA GLU A 897 -36.50 -4.11 41.78
C GLU A 897 -35.42 -5.21 41.68
N LYS A 898 -35.57 -6.14 40.73
CA LYS A 898 -34.67 -7.29 40.57
C LYS A 898 -33.58 -7.04 39.55
N VAL A 899 -32.40 -7.60 39.82
CA VAL A 899 -31.30 -7.72 38.87
C VAL A 899 -31.04 -9.18 38.56
N TYR A 900 -31.10 -9.54 37.28
CA TYR A 900 -30.84 -10.87 36.76
C TYR A 900 -29.39 -10.94 36.27
N LEU A 901 -28.59 -11.80 36.89
CA LEU A 901 -27.19 -12.06 36.57
C LEU A 901 -27.07 -13.35 35.76
N PHE A 902 -26.79 -13.20 34.48
CA PHE A 902 -26.49 -14.30 33.57
C PHE A 902 -24.98 -14.52 33.60
N TYR A 903 -24.52 -15.50 34.37
CA TYR A 903 -23.09 -15.71 34.60
C TYR A 903 -22.55 -16.87 33.77
N ARG A 904 -21.32 -16.74 33.31
CA ARG A 904 -20.57 -17.86 32.74
C ARG A 904 -20.15 -18.78 33.88
N ALA A 905 -20.34 -20.08 33.68
CA ALA A 905 -19.88 -21.09 34.62
C ALA A 905 -19.21 -22.24 33.90
N VAL A 906 -18.24 -22.85 34.59
CA VAL A 906 -17.46 -23.97 34.06
C VAL A 906 -17.35 -25.06 35.12
N GLY A 907 -17.65 -26.30 34.72
CA GLY A 907 -17.47 -27.50 35.53
C GLY A 907 -16.13 -28.19 35.26
N GLU A 908 -15.93 -29.36 35.86
CA GLU A 908 -14.69 -30.17 35.68
C GLU A 908 -14.42 -30.56 34.22
N GLU A 909 -15.46 -30.64 33.40
CA GLU A 909 -15.36 -30.97 31.97
C GLU A 909 -14.78 -29.84 31.11
N GLY A 910 -14.64 -28.63 31.67
CA GLY A 910 -14.04 -27.49 30.97
C GLY A 910 -14.93 -26.84 29.89
N ILE A 911 -16.24 -27.14 29.89
CA ILE A 911 -17.23 -26.54 28.98
C ILE A 911 -17.90 -25.34 29.67
N SER A 912 -18.07 -24.23 28.94
CA SER A 912 -18.77 -23.05 29.45
C SER A 912 -20.29 -23.09 29.23
N TYR A 913 -21.02 -22.82 30.30
CA TYR A 913 -22.49 -22.69 30.35
C TYR A 913 -22.89 -21.31 30.86
N ILE A 914 -24.15 -20.91 30.61
CA ILE A 914 -24.73 -19.71 31.23
C ILE A 914 -25.71 -20.11 32.33
N GLY A 915 -25.40 -19.69 33.57
CA GLY A 915 -26.27 -19.80 34.74
C GLY A 915 -27.08 -18.53 34.97
N LEU A 916 -28.04 -18.59 35.90
CA LEU A 916 -28.85 -17.43 36.30
C LEU A 916 -28.89 -17.30 37.83
N ALA A 917 -28.54 -16.11 38.31
CA ALA A 917 -28.73 -15.66 39.67
C ALA A 917 -29.59 -14.39 39.69
N VAL A 918 -30.39 -14.20 40.72
CA VAL A 918 -31.29 -13.04 40.88
C VAL A 918 -30.91 -12.32 42.17
N THR A 919 -30.77 -11.00 42.12
CA THR A 919 -30.42 -10.16 43.26
C THR A 919 -31.39 -8.98 43.40
N ASP A 920 -31.37 -8.29 44.54
CA ASP A 920 -32.03 -6.98 44.73
C ASP A 920 -31.14 -5.80 44.25
N GLY A 921 -30.00 -6.10 43.63
CA GLY A 921 -28.90 -5.17 43.36
C GLY A 921 -27.64 -5.50 44.17
N TYR A 922 -27.79 -5.99 45.40
CA TYR A 922 -26.67 -6.26 46.30
C TYR A 922 -26.67 -7.67 46.88
N LYS A 923 -27.84 -8.15 47.33
CA LYS A 923 -27.99 -9.46 47.98
C LYS A 923 -28.54 -10.47 46.99
N LEU A 924 -27.97 -11.67 47.01
CA LEU A 924 -28.48 -12.82 46.27
C LEU A 924 -29.84 -13.25 46.83
N LEU A 925 -30.86 -13.24 45.97
CA LEU A 925 -32.22 -13.69 46.25
C LEU A 925 -32.43 -15.15 45.80
N GLU A 926 -31.89 -15.52 44.64
CA GLU A 926 -32.06 -16.83 44.03
C GLU A 926 -30.85 -17.19 43.15
N ARG A 927 -30.46 -18.46 43.09
CA ARG A 927 -29.48 -19.01 42.14
C ARG A 927 -30.01 -20.34 41.62
N LEU A 928 -30.18 -20.48 40.31
CA LEU A 928 -30.77 -21.67 39.73
C LEU A 928 -29.79 -22.86 39.76
N PRO A 929 -30.29 -24.10 39.97
CA PRO A 929 -29.44 -25.29 40.06
C PRO A 929 -28.94 -25.80 38.70
N ASP A 930 -29.65 -25.46 37.62
CA ASP A 930 -29.38 -25.90 36.25
C ASP A 930 -29.05 -24.70 35.35
N PRO A 931 -28.24 -24.88 34.29
CA PRO A 931 -27.91 -23.80 33.37
C PRO A 931 -29.15 -23.36 32.57
N VAL A 932 -29.24 -22.06 32.29
CA VAL A 932 -30.31 -21.47 31.46
C VAL A 932 -29.97 -21.46 29.98
N PHE A 933 -28.68 -21.60 29.63
CA PHE A 933 -28.20 -21.72 28.26
C PHE A 933 -26.98 -22.65 28.19
N SER A 934 -27.02 -23.60 27.25
CA SER A 934 -25.98 -24.64 27.07
C SER A 934 -25.62 -24.79 25.58
N PRO A 935 -24.40 -25.26 25.25
CA PRO A 935 -24.00 -25.55 23.88
C PRO A 935 -24.96 -26.47 23.10
N GLN A 936 -25.25 -26.13 21.84
CA GLN A 936 -26.06 -26.94 20.92
C GLN A 936 -25.50 -27.02 19.50
N ILE A 937 -24.77 -26.02 19.02
CA ILE A 937 -24.21 -26.00 17.66
C ILE A 937 -22.70 -26.33 17.67
N PRO A 938 -22.12 -26.80 16.55
CA PRO A 938 -20.69 -27.13 16.48
C PRO A 938 -19.77 -26.00 16.93
N GLU A 939 -20.15 -24.75 16.63
CA GLU A 939 -19.39 -23.56 16.98
C GLU A 939 -19.39 -23.24 18.48
N GLU A 940 -20.28 -23.88 19.26
CA GLU A 940 -20.37 -23.75 20.73
C GLU A 940 -19.74 -24.93 21.47
N LYS A 941 -19.06 -25.85 20.77
CA LYS A 941 -18.63 -27.15 21.31
C LYS A 941 -17.86 -27.06 22.63
N MET A 942 -17.06 -26.02 22.82
CA MET A 942 -16.29 -25.77 24.05
C MET A 942 -16.95 -24.76 24.99
N GLY A 943 -18.06 -24.14 24.59
CA GLY A 943 -18.91 -23.37 25.49
C GLY A 943 -19.61 -22.17 24.85
N CYS A 944 -20.56 -21.64 25.62
CA CYS A 944 -21.15 -20.32 25.44
C CYS A 944 -20.58 -19.38 26.51
N GLU A 945 -19.87 -18.33 26.12
CA GLU A 945 -19.08 -17.52 27.05
C GLU A 945 -19.54 -16.06 27.10
N ASP A 946 -19.36 -15.45 28.28
CA ASP A 946 -19.39 -14.01 28.53
C ASP A 946 -20.64 -13.29 27.95
N PRO A 947 -21.85 -13.55 28.47
CA PRO A 947 -23.10 -13.05 27.90
C PRO A 947 -23.30 -11.55 28.19
N ARG A 948 -23.72 -10.78 27.18
CA ARG A 948 -24.14 -9.37 27.31
C ARG A 948 -25.59 -9.26 26.91
N LEU A 949 -26.42 -8.68 27.78
CA LEU A 949 -27.87 -8.65 27.60
C LEU A 949 -28.40 -7.22 27.45
N ILE A 950 -29.38 -7.05 26.57
CA ILE A 950 -30.09 -5.80 26.39
C ILE A 950 -31.57 -6.04 26.07
N ILE A 951 -32.46 -5.19 26.57
CA ILE A 951 -33.88 -5.20 26.21
C ILE A 951 -34.10 -4.31 24.99
N ILE A 952 -34.77 -4.84 23.97
CA ILE A 952 -35.23 -4.08 22.80
C ILE A 952 -36.69 -4.45 22.54
N GLY A 953 -37.59 -3.49 22.74
CA GLY A 953 -39.03 -3.75 22.68
C GLY A 953 -39.45 -4.80 23.70
N ALA A 954 -40.11 -5.87 23.24
CA ALA A 954 -40.60 -6.95 24.10
C ALA A 954 -39.65 -8.16 24.22
N ARG A 955 -38.41 -8.03 23.72
CA ARG A 955 -37.41 -9.12 23.71
C ARG A 955 -36.14 -8.72 24.44
N ILE A 956 -35.50 -9.72 25.01
CA ILE A 956 -34.15 -9.65 25.56
C ILE A 956 -33.22 -10.31 24.54
N TYR A 957 -32.22 -9.57 24.10
CA TYR A 957 -31.16 -10.08 23.23
C TYR A 957 -29.92 -10.35 24.07
N MET A 958 -29.33 -11.53 23.88
CA MET A 958 -28.06 -11.94 24.47
C MET A 958 -27.03 -12.11 23.35
N LEU A 959 -25.99 -11.29 23.37
CA LEU A 959 -24.79 -11.52 22.57
C LEU A 959 -23.77 -12.27 23.44
N TYR A 960 -23.20 -13.33 22.89
CA TYR A 960 -22.26 -14.20 23.60
C TYR A 960 -21.17 -14.70 22.67
N THR A 961 -20.09 -15.22 23.25
CA THR A 961 -19.02 -15.87 22.48
C THR A 961 -19.34 -17.36 22.35
N ALA A 962 -19.51 -17.83 21.11
CA ALA A 962 -19.52 -19.25 20.77
C ALA A 962 -18.07 -19.71 20.54
N TYR A 963 -17.62 -20.68 21.32
CA TYR A 963 -16.26 -21.20 21.24
C TYR A 963 -16.26 -22.69 20.88
N ASP A 964 -15.54 -23.06 19.82
CA ASP A 964 -15.46 -24.45 19.32
C ASP A 964 -14.17 -25.18 19.73
N GLY A 965 -13.24 -24.47 20.38
CA GLY A 965 -11.89 -24.94 20.72
C GLY A 965 -10.77 -24.43 19.81
N ASN A 966 -11.12 -23.89 18.63
CA ASN A 966 -10.19 -23.35 17.64
C ASN A 966 -10.44 -21.88 17.34
N ILE A 967 -11.69 -21.43 17.31
CA ILE A 967 -12.11 -20.07 17.01
C ILE A 967 -13.19 -19.64 18.00
N ALA A 968 -13.09 -18.39 18.45
CA ALA A 968 -14.13 -17.72 19.22
C ALA A 968 -14.87 -16.73 18.33
N GLN A 969 -16.20 -16.85 18.28
CA GLN A 969 -17.06 -16.07 17.39
C GLN A 969 -18.23 -15.47 18.16
N ILE A 970 -18.76 -14.35 17.68
CA ILE A 970 -19.96 -13.75 18.25
C ILE A 970 -21.21 -14.46 17.75
N ALA A 971 -22.07 -14.86 18.69
CA ALA A 971 -23.39 -15.42 18.47
C ALA A 971 -24.46 -14.59 19.18
N ALA A 972 -25.69 -14.70 18.69
CA ALA A 972 -26.85 -14.04 19.26
C ALA A 972 -27.97 -15.03 19.59
N ALA A 973 -28.66 -14.79 20.70
CA ALA A 973 -29.88 -15.47 21.07
C ALA A 973 -30.88 -14.49 21.70
N SER A 974 -32.17 -14.79 21.65
CA SER A 974 -33.20 -13.94 22.24
C SER A 974 -34.34 -14.70 22.91
N ILE A 975 -34.87 -14.12 23.98
CA ILE A 975 -36.03 -14.59 24.75
C ILE A 975 -37.05 -13.46 24.90
N SER A 976 -38.31 -13.77 25.11
CA SER A 976 -39.31 -12.73 25.41
C SER A 976 -39.15 -12.23 26.86
N VAL A 977 -39.43 -10.95 27.10
CA VAL A 977 -39.42 -10.40 28.47
C VAL A 977 -40.46 -11.12 29.34
N GLU A 978 -41.61 -11.48 28.75
CA GLU A 978 -42.68 -12.23 29.40
C GLU A 978 -42.23 -13.62 29.86
N ASP A 979 -41.54 -14.39 29.00
CA ASP A 979 -40.99 -15.70 29.37
C ASP A 979 -40.03 -15.59 30.54
N LEU A 980 -39.14 -14.59 30.54
CA LEU A 980 -38.20 -14.38 31.64
C LEU A 980 -38.93 -14.07 32.95
N GLN A 981 -39.92 -13.17 32.91
CA GLN A 981 -40.70 -12.79 34.11
C GLN A 981 -41.56 -13.94 34.65
N ASN A 982 -42.04 -14.82 33.78
CA ASN A 982 -42.82 -16.01 34.13
C ASN A 982 -41.97 -17.21 34.55
N GLY A 983 -40.64 -17.08 34.57
CA GLY A 983 -39.71 -18.14 35.00
C GLY A 983 -39.40 -19.18 33.93
N HIS A 984 -39.73 -18.94 32.65
CA HIS A 984 -39.39 -19.81 31.52
C HIS A 984 -37.97 -19.56 30.99
N TYR A 985 -36.97 -19.65 31.87
CA TYR A 985 -35.60 -19.18 31.61
C TYR A 985 -34.84 -19.92 30.49
N THR A 986 -35.35 -21.06 30.01
CA THR A 986 -34.72 -21.88 28.96
C THR A 986 -35.30 -21.66 27.55
N ASN A 987 -36.32 -20.80 27.39
CA ASN A 987 -37.00 -20.53 26.11
C ASN A 987 -36.20 -19.61 25.15
N TRP A 988 -34.89 -19.81 25.06
CA TRP A 988 -34.02 -19.03 24.17
C TRP A 988 -34.14 -19.48 22.71
N ARG A 989 -34.30 -18.51 21.81
CA ARG A 989 -34.16 -18.69 20.37
C ARG A 989 -32.76 -18.30 19.94
N ARG A 990 -31.99 -19.22 19.34
CA ARG A 990 -30.71 -18.88 18.68
C ARG A 990 -30.98 -18.08 17.41
N ASP A 991 -30.41 -16.90 17.31
CA ASP A 991 -30.59 -15.98 16.18
C ASP A 991 -29.44 -16.09 15.15
N GLY A 992 -28.31 -16.71 15.50
CA GLY A 992 -27.21 -17.04 14.58
C GLY A 992 -25.87 -16.42 14.97
N LEU A 993 -24.84 -16.65 14.13
CA LEU A 993 -23.52 -16.03 14.27
C LEU A 993 -23.50 -14.65 13.63
N ALA A 994 -22.89 -13.66 14.31
CA ALA A 994 -22.74 -12.32 13.76
C ALA A 994 -21.80 -12.30 12.56
N PHE A 995 -20.68 -13.00 12.68
CA PHE A 995 -19.72 -13.21 11.60
C PHE A 995 -19.28 -14.68 11.62
N LYS A 996 -19.08 -15.26 10.44
CA LYS A 996 -18.57 -16.62 10.28
C LYS A 996 -17.07 -16.61 10.03
N ASP A 997 -16.36 -17.53 10.66
CA ASP A 997 -14.92 -17.78 10.54
C ASP A 997 -14.03 -16.57 10.89
N ILE A 998 -14.53 -15.69 11.76
CA ILE A 998 -13.80 -14.50 12.22
C ILE A 998 -13.65 -14.55 13.74
N TRP A 999 -12.40 -14.43 14.19
CA TRP A 999 -12.08 -14.34 15.61
C TRP A 999 -12.58 -13.00 16.16
N ASP A 1000 -13.70 -13.04 16.88
CA ASP A 1000 -14.43 -11.87 17.35
C ASP A 1000 -15.08 -12.16 18.71
N LYS A 1001 -15.11 -11.15 19.57
CA LYS A 1001 -15.52 -11.25 20.97
C LYS A 1001 -16.11 -9.90 21.45
N ASP A 1002 -16.63 -9.88 22.67
CA ASP A 1002 -17.08 -8.65 23.36
C ASP A 1002 -18.16 -7.86 22.64
N ALA A 1003 -19.16 -8.56 22.10
CA ALA A 1003 -20.24 -7.88 21.41
C ALA A 1003 -21.29 -7.33 22.39
N ILE A 1004 -21.71 -6.09 22.14
CA ILE A 1004 -22.83 -5.42 22.81
C ILE A 1004 -23.76 -4.79 21.77
N LEU A 1005 -25.04 -4.69 22.11
CA LEU A 1005 -26.06 -4.08 21.26
C LEU A 1005 -26.65 -2.86 21.97
N PHE A 1006 -26.84 -1.77 21.22
CA PHE A 1006 -27.49 -0.56 21.75
C PHE A 1006 -29.01 -0.80 21.90
N PRO A 1007 -29.65 -0.26 22.96
CA PRO A 1007 -31.06 -0.57 23.28
C PRO A 1007 -32.09 0.04 22.33
N GLU A 1008 -31.68 0.98 21.46
CA GLU A 1008 -32.58 1.67 20.54
C GLU A 1008 -31.93 1.93 19.17
N LYS A 1009 -32.76 2.22 18.16
CA LYS A 1009 -32.26 2.67 16.85
C LYS A 1009 -31.66 4.08 16.97
N ILE A 1010 -30.43 4.26 16.51
CA ILE A 1010 -29.75 5.55 16.41
C ILE A 1010 -29.75 5.97 14.95
N ASN A 1011 -30.38 7.12 14.63
CA ASN A 1011 -30.60 7.58 13.26
C ASN A 1011 -31.23 6.50 12.34
N GLY A 1012 -32.18 5.73 12.87
CA GLY A 1012 -32.91 4.70 12.13
C GLY A 1012 -32.19 3.36 12.00
N LYS A 1013 -31.02 3.17 12.61
CA LYS A 1013 -30.26 1.92 12.58
C LYS A 1013 -29.98 1.35 13.97
N TYR A 1014 -30.00 0.04 14.11
CA TYR A 1014 -29.42 -0.66 15.25
C TYR A 1014 -27.89 -0.62 15.17
N VAL A 1015 -27.24 -0.70 16.33
CA VAL A 1015 -25.79 -0.51 16.45
C VAL A 1015 -25.22 -1.59 17.35
N ILE A 1016 -24.19 -2.29 16.88
CA ILE A 1016 -23.41 -3.26 17.64
C ILE A 1016 -21.99 -2.75 17.80
N TYR A 1017 -21.44 -2.85 19.02
CA TYR A 1017 -19.98 -2.87 19.19
C TYR A 1017 -19.51 -4.29 19.37
N HIS A 1018 -18.33 -4.60 18.88
CA HIS A 1018 -17.67 -5.89 18.98
C HIS A 1018 -16.15 -5.71 18.85
N ARG A 1019 -15.37 -6.78 18.97
CA ARG A 1019 -13.91 -6.72 18.97
C ARG A 1019 -13.29 -7.80 18.09
N ILE A 1020 -12.87 -7.38 16.90
CA ILE A 1020 -11.75 -8.02 16.21
C ILE A 1020 -10.47 -7.48 16.84
N GLU A 1021 -9.78 -8.35 17.58
CA GLU A 1021 -8.60 -8.00 18.38
C GLU A 1021 -7.58 -7.22 17.53
N PRO A 1022 -7.06 -6.06 17.97
CA PRO A 1022 -7.09 -5.58 19.35
C PRO A 1022 -8.09 -4.45 19.61
N SER A 1023 -8.94 -4.10 18.63
CA SER A 1023 -9.72 -2.85 18.64
C SER A 1023 -11.23 -3.08 18.80
N ILE A 1024 -11.93 -2.06 19.29
CA ILE A 1024 -13.40 -2.05 19.31
C ILE A 1024 -13.92 -1.50 17.98
N TRP A 1025 -14.85 -2.23 17.40
CA TRP A 1025 -15.51 -1.94 16.15
C TRP A 1025 -16.95 -1.54 16.38
N VAL A 1026 -17.51 -0.74 15.46
CA VAL A 1026 -18.94 -0.48 15.34
C VAL A 1026 -19.47 -1.07 14.05
N THR A 1027 -20.63 -1.70 14.14
CA THR A 1027 -21.42 -2.22 13.02
C THR A 1027 -22.84 -1.69 13.10
N TYR A 1028 -23.38 -1.26 11.97
CA TYR A 1028 -24.76 -0.77 11.87
C TYR A 1028 -25.65 -1.82 11.22
N MET A 1029 -26.93 -1.85 11.55
CA MET A 1029 -27.92 -2.67 10.83
C MET A 1029 -29.29 -2.00 10.76
N ASN A 1030 -30.03 -2.19 9.66
CA ASN A 1030 -31.40 -1.67 9.55
C ASN A 1030 -32.38 -2.46 10.44
N GLU A 1031 -32.20 -3.78 10.49
CA GLU A 1031 -32.96 -4.72 11.31
C GLU A 1031 -32.00 -5.70 12.00
N ILE A 1032 -32.41 -6.27 13.14
CA ILE A 1032 -31.58 -7.23 13.88
C ILE A 1032 -31.67 -8.60 13.19
N GLU A 1033 -30.74 -8.83 12.27
CA GLU A 1033 -30.60 -10.07 11.51
C GLU A 1033 -29.13 -10.48 11.44
N PHE A 1034 -28.86 -11.79 11.54
CA PHE A 1034 -27.51 -12.37 11.53
C PHE A 1034 -27.38 -13.36 10.35
N PRO A 1035 -26.24 -13.37 9.62
CA PRO A 1035 -25.00 -12.63 9.86
C PRO A 1035 -25.07 -11.15 9.48
N LEU A 1036 -24.17 -10.35 10.06
CA LEU A 1036 -24.06 -8.91 9.79
C LEU A 1036 -23.31 -8.66 8.47
N THR A 1037 -23.83 -7.77 7.62
CA THR A 1037 -23.25 -7.49 6.29
C THR A 1037 -23.10 -6.00 5.97
N GLU A 1038 -23.43 -5.11 6.90
CA GLU A 1038 -23.48 -3.66 6.72
C GLU A 1038 -22.14 -2.97 7.06
N ASN A 1039 -22.08 -1.63 7.01
CA ASN A 1039 -20.82 -0.90 7.20
C ASN A 1039 -20.21 -1.08 8.62
N HIS A 1040 -18.88 -1.17 8.66
CA HIS A 1040 -18.08 -1.35 9.87
C HIS A 1040 -17.00 -0.27 9.99
N ALA A 1041 -16.65 0.13 11.21
CA ALA A 1041 -15.54 1.06 11.48
C ALA A 1041 -14.80 0.71 12.78
N ILE A 1042 -13.50 1.00 12.85
CA ILE A 1042 -12.75 0.96 14.11
C ILE A 1042 -13.04 2.27 14.84
N ILE A 1043 -13.68 2.19 15.99
CA ILE A 1043 -14.00 3.37 16.80
C ILE A 1043 -12.89 3.69 17.80
N VAL A 1044 -12.23 2.68 18.33
CA VAL A 1044 -11.13 2.86 19.27
C VAL A 1044 -10.19 1.67 19.25
N GLY A 1045 -8.89 1.93 19.29
CA GLY A 1045 -7.85 0.92 19.46
C GLY A 1045 -7.09 1.04 20.79
N PRO A 1046 -6.18 0.09 21.06
CA PRO A 1046 -5.29 0.14 22.22
C PRO A 1046 -4.42 1.39 22.20
N ARG A 1047 -4.10 1.92 23.39
CA ARG A 1047 -3.21 3.08 23.50
C ARG A 1047 -1.73 2.66 23.41
N PRO A 1048 -0.82 3.54 22.98
CA PRO A 1048 0.60 3.21 22.89
C PRO A 1048 1.24 2.96 24.26
N GLY A 1049 2.41 2.32 24.22
CA GLY A 1049 3.37 2.31 25.31
C GLY A 1049 2.92 1.60 26.59
N ARG A 1050 3.09 2.25 27.75
CA ARG A 1050 2.85 1.67 29.08
C ARG A 1050 1.44 1.94 29.64
N MET A 1051 0.51 2.29 28.77
CA MET A 1051 -0.89 2.48 29.17
C MET A 1051 -1.51 1.14 29.60
N TRP A 1052 -2.47 1.22 30.53
CA TRP A 1052 -3.13 0.05 31.11
C TRP A 1052 -4.00 -0.73 30.10
N ASP A 1053 -4.30 -0.14 28.95
CA ASP A 1053 -5.10 -0.71 27.86
C ASP A 1053 -4.34 -0.74 26.54
N SER A 1054 -3.04 -1.04 26.62
CA SER A 1054 -2.09 -0.95 25.50
C SER A 1054 -1.99 -2.18 24.61
N LEU A 1055 -2.39 -3.36 25.10
CA LEU A 1055 -2.33 -4.61 24.33
C LEU A 1055 -3.62 -4.81 23.52
N LYS A 1056 -4.76 -4.81 24.21
CA LYS A 1056 -6.08 -4.98 23.60
C LYS A 1056 -7.18 -4.38 24.46
N ILE A 1057 -8.29 -4.04 23.82
CA ILE A 1057 -9.48 -3.49 24.46
C ILE A 1057 -10.73 -4.17 23.94
N GLY A 1058 -11.80 -4.18 24.72
CA GLY A 1058 -13.09 -4.73 24.32
C GLY A 1058 -14.24 -4.09 25.07
N ALA A 1059 -15.44 -4.13 24.49
CA ALA A 1059 -16.62 -3.68 25.21
C ALA A 1059 -16.87 -4.58 26.42
N GLY A 1060 -17.20 -3.99 27.55
CA GLY A 1060 -17.53 -4.72 28.77
C GLY A 1060 -19.04 -4.92 28.86
N ALA A 1061 -19.68 -4.00 29.58
CA ALA A 1061 -21.11 -3.97 29.80
C ALA A 1061 -21.89 -3.34 28.63
N GLN A 1062 -23.19 -3.61 28.59
CA GLN A 1062 -24.12 -2.96 27.69
C GLN A 1062 -24.14 -1.42 27.90
N PRO A 1063 -24.46 -0.62 26.85
CA PRO A 1063 -24.51 0.84 26.98
C PRO A 1063 -25.60 1.31 27.94
N LEU A 1064 -25.25 2.23 28.84
CA LEU A 1064 -26.20 2.92 29.71
C LEU A 1064 -26.48 4.32 29.15
N LYS A 1065 -27.76 4.65 28.96
CA LYS A 1065 -28.16 5.97 28.44
C LYS A 1065 -28.09 7.00 29.57
N THR A 1066 -27.46 8.14 29.30
CA THR A 1066 -27.29 9.22 30.27
C THR A 1066 -27.66 10.56 29.64
N ILE A 1067 -27.82 11.59 30.47
CA ILE A 1067 -28.03 12.97 29.99
C ILE A 1067 -26.83 13.57 29.24
N TYR A 1068 -25.69 12.87 29.16
CA TYR A 1068 -24.45 13.33 28.50
C TYR A 1068 -24.04 12.49 27.29
N GLY A 1069 -24.67 11.33 27.07
CA GLY A 1069 -24.17 10.32 26.13
C GLY A 1069 -24.49 8.90 26.53
N TRP A 1070 -24.06 7.94 25.71
CA TRP A 1070 -24.00 6.53 26.05
C TRP A 1070 -22.75 6.27 26.90
N LEU A 1071 -22.95 5.82 28.13
CA LEU A 1071 -21.87 5.39 29.03
C LEU A 1071 -21.60 3.91 28.81
N LEU A 1072 -20.35 3.58 28.51
CA LEU A 1072 -19.87 2.21 28.37
C LEU A 1072 -18.76 1.97 29.37
N ILE A 1073 -18.83 0.84 30.07
CA ILE A 1073 -17.70 0.31 30.83
C ILE A 1073 -17.00 -0.69 29.93
N TYR A 1074 -15.74 -0.40 29.59
CA TYR A 1074 -14.92 -1.23 28.72
C TYR A 1074 -13.76 -1.83 29.51
N HIS A 1075 -13.17 -2.91 29.02
CA HIS A 1075 -11.95 -3.44 29.60
C HIS A 1075 -10.73 -3.13 28.71
N GLY A 1076 -9.59 -3.04 29.36
CA GLY A 1076 -8.30 -2.87 28.75
C GLY A 1076 -7.28 -3.81 29.36
N VAL A 1077 -6.39 -4.29 28.51
CA VAL A 1077 -5.33 -5.22 28.87
C VAL A 1077 -4.00 -4.56 28.56
N ASP A 1078 -3.07 -4.62 29.51
CA ASP A 1078 -1.69 -4.23 29.29
C ASP A 1078 -0.84 -5.43 28.87
N HIS A 1079 0.45 -5.20 28.67
CA HIS A 1079 1.37 -6.22 28.21
C HIS A 1079 1.92 -7.11 29.32
N ASN A 1080 1.55 -6.83 30.57
CA ASN A 1080 1.70 -7.75 31.70
C ASN A 1080 0.46 -8.65 31.85
N TYR A 1081 -0.48 -8.58 30.90
CA TYR A 1081 -1.75 -9.33 30.88
C TYR A 1081 -2.67 -9.00 32.05
N VAL A 1082 -2.57 -7.80 32.62
CA VAL A 1082 -3.49 -7.34 33.67
C VAL A 1082 -4.73 -6.74 33.04
N TYR A 1083 -5.91 -7.25 33.40
CA TYR A 1083 -7.20 -6.75 32.91
C TYR A 1083 -7.77 -5.74 33.90
N ARG A 1084 -8.11 -4.55 33.40
CA ARG A 1084 -8.71 -3.47 34.18
C ARG A 1084 -9.94 -2.92 33.46
N LEU A 1085 -10.79 -2.21 34.20
CA LEU A 1085 -11.98 -1.53 33.66
C LEU A 1085 -11.75 -0.04 33.48
N GLY A 1086 -12.33 0.54 32.43
CA GLY A 1086 -12.37 1.99 32.18
C GLY A 1086 -13.72 2.43 31.63
N VAL A 1087 -13.84 3.73 31.35
CA VAL A 1087 -15.08 4.36 30.87
C VAL A 1087 -14.91 4.92 29.47
N LEU A 1088 -15.93 4.73 28.64
CA LEU A 1088 -16.17 5.49 27.41
C LEU A 1088 -17.52 6.19 27.52
N LEU A 1089 -17.54 7.49 27.19
CA LEU A 1089 -18.76 8.24 26.93
C LEU A 1089 -18.84 8.51 25.43
N VAL A 1090 -19.93 8.12 24.81
CA VAL A 1090 -20.14 8.20 23.36
C VAL A 1090 -21.36 9.06 23.06
N ASP A 1091 -21.30 9.81 21.95
CA ASP A 1091 -22.38 10.68 21.50
C ASP A 1091 -23.69 9.91 21.24
N LEU A 1092 -24.83 10.47 21.69
CA LEU A 1092 -26.15 9.84 21.55
C LEU A 1092 -26.55 9.62 20.09
N ASN A 1093 -26.17 10.55 19.22
CA ASN A 1093 -26.58 10.57 17.81
C ASN A 1093 -25.48 10.04 16.89
N ASN A 1094 -24.24 9.91 17.38
CA ASN A 1094 -23.14 9.40 16.59
C ASN A 1094 -22.25 8.45 17.41
N PRO A 1095 -22.54 7.13 17.41
CA PRO A 1095 -21.78 6.13 18.15
C PRO A 1095 -20.27 6.09 17.81
N GLN A 1096 -19.86 6.55 16.62
CA GLN A 1096 -18.45 6.62 16.27
C GLN A 1096 -17.66 7.69 17.06
N LYS A 1097 -18.34 8.66 17.65
CA LYS A 1097 -17.73 9.82 18.30
C LYS A 1097 -17.62 9.59 19.80
N ILE A 1098 -16.40 9.39 20.28
CA ILE A 1098 -16.11 9.32 21.71
C ILE A 1098 -16.01 10.76 22.24
N ILE A 1099 -16.83 11.06 23.25
CA ILE A 1099 -16.82 12.33 23.99
C ILE A 1099 -15.74 12.28 25.08
N TYR A 1100 -15.63 11.15 25.76
CA TYR A 1100 -14.68 10.96 26.86
C TYR A 1100 -14.21 9.50 26.92
N ARG A 1101 -12.92 9.29 27.16
CA ARG A 1101 -12.33 8.00 27.53
C ARG A 1101 -11.59 8.19 28.85
N SER A 1102 -11.79 7.32 29.83
CA SER A 1102 -11.05 7.47 31.10
C SER A 1102 -9.56 7.21 30.84
N PRO A 1103 -8.68 8.12 31.27
CA PRO A 1103 -7.29 7.94 30.95
C PRO A 1103 -6.62 6.96 31.95
N ASN A 1104 -7.12 6.90 33.19
CA ASN A 1104 -6.88 5.89 34.23
C ASN A 1104 -7.91 4.73 34.19
N PRO A 1105 -7.61 3.57 34.82
CA PRO A 1105 -8.60 2.54 35.10
C PRO A 1105 -9.54 3.02 36.23
N ILE A 1106 -10.81 2.58 36.18
CA ILE A 1106 -11.80 2.79 37.24
C ILE A 1106 -11.89 1.61 38.22
N LEU A 1107 -11.37 0.44 37.84
CA LEU A 1107 -11.23 -0.73 38.70
C LEU A 1107 -10.06 -1.56 38.19
N GLU A 1108 -9.21 -2.02 39.10
CA GLU A 1108 -8.09 -2.91 38.81
C GLU A 1108 -7.96 -3.98 39.91
N PRO A 1109 -7.31 -5.12 39.64
CA PRO A 1109 -7.19 -6.19 40.63
C PRO A 1109 -6.36 -5.74 41.84
N GLU A 1110 -6.97 -5.70 43.02
CA GLU A 1110 -6.30 -5.35 44.28
C GLU A 1110 -6.57 -6.38 45.38
N GLU A 1111 -7.77 -6.95 45.42
CA GLU A 1111 -8.17 -7.94 46.41
C GLU A 1111 -7.68 -9.35 46.04
N GLU A 1112 -7.51 -10.24 47.04
CA GLU A 1112 -6.97 -11.59 46.84
C GLU A 1112 -7.77 -12.40 45.78
N TYR A 1113 -9.10 -12.26 45.79
CA TYR A 1113 -9.98 -12.93 44.82
C TYR A 1113 -9.93 -12.33 43.40
N GLU A 1114 -9.36 -11.13 43.23
CA GLU A 1114 -9.17 -10.46 41.93
C GLU A 1114 -7.77 -10.69 41.35
N VAL A 1115 -6.75 -10.65 42.22
CA VAL A 1115 -5.36 -10.98 41.87
C VAL A 1115 -5.25 -12.47 41.55
N GLY A 1116 -5.98 -13.31 42.27
CA GLY A 1116 -6.00 -14.75 42.06
C GLY A 1116 -4.81 -15.47 42.69
N ASN A 1117 -5.05 -16.67 43.19
CA ASN A 1117 -4.02 -17.59 43.67
C ASN A 1117 -3.66 -18.62 42.57
N SER A 1118 -2.89 -19.66 42.89
CA SER A 1118 -2.47 -20.67 41.91
C SER A 1118 -3.60 -21.50 41.30
N GLU A 1119 -4.81 -21.46 41.87
CA GLU A 1119 -5.98 -22.21 41.39
C GLU A 1119 -6.88 -21.38 40.45
N ALA A 1120 -6.65 -20.06 40.38
CA ALA A 1120 -7.37 -19.16 39.49
C ALA A 1120 -7.14 -19.52 38.02
N TRP A 1121 -8.16 -19.38 37.18
CA TRP A 1121 -8.01 -19.62 35.73
C TRP A 1121 -7.06 -18.59 35.13
N VAL A 1122 -7.33 -17.31 35.35
CA VAL A 1122 -6.52 -16.20 34.84
C VAL A 1122 -6.30 -15.17 35.96
N PRO A 1123 -5.10 -15.12 36.58
CA PRO A 1123 -4.83 -14.16 37.64
C PRO A 1123 -4.74 -12.73 37.10
N ASN A 1124 -4.89 -11.74 38.01
CA ASN A 1124 -4.87 -10.31 37.73
C ASN A 1124 -5.96 -9.85 36.74
N VAL A 1125 -7.20 -10.27 37.00
CA VAL A 1125 -8.35 -9.96 36.13
C VAL A 1125 -9.50 -9.35 36.91
N VAL A 1126 -9.95 -8.18 36.46
CA VAL A 1126 -11.32 -7.70 36.66
C VAL A 1126 -11.98 -7.49 35.30
N PHE A 1127 -13.14 -8.12 35.08
CA PHE A 1127 -13.81 -8.14 33.77
C PHE A 1127 -15.33 -8.02 33.93
N THR A 1128 -16.01 -7.16 33.16
CA THR A 1128 -17.47 -7.01 33.26
C THR A 1128 -18.16 -7.31 31.95
N CYS A 1129 -19.33 -7.95 32.04
CA CYS A 1129 -20.29 -8.10 30.95
C CYS A 1129 -21.61 -7.39 31.25
N GLY A 1130 -21.75 -6.75 32.42
CA GLY A 1130 -23.03 -6.32 32.96
C GLY A 1130 -22.91 -5.17 33.95
N ALA A 1131 -23.53 -4.05 33.57
CA ALA A 1131 -23.69 -2.89 34.44
C ALA A 1131 -25.14 -2.38 34.33
N VAL A 1132 -25.76 -2.05 35.46
CA VAL A 1132 -27.15 -1.60 35.52
C VAL A 1132 -27.27 -0.40 36.43
N ALA A 1133 -28.33 0.38 36.27
CA ALA A 1133 -28.66 1.44 37.21
C ALA A 1133 -29.02 0.86 38.60
N GLY A 1134 -28.75 1.62 39.66
CA GLY A 1134 -29.10 1.23 41.04
C GLY A 1134 -30.61 1.11 41.25
N ILE A 1135 -31.39 1.88 40.50
CA ILE A 1135 -32.85 1.80 40.40
C ILE A 1135 -33.25 1.63 38.93
N ASP A 1136 -34.47 1.12 38.66
CA ASP A 1136 -34.94 0.92 37.30
C ASP A 1136 -35.26 2.27 36.63
N LYS A 1137 -34.28 2.81 35.90
CA LYS A 1137 -34.32 4.12 35.26
C LYS A 1137 -33.65 4.06 33.89
N GLU A 1138 -34.34 4.58 32.88
CA GLU A 1138 -33.88 4.53 31.49
C GLU A 1138 -32.75 5.53 31.18
N ILE A 1139 -32.83 6.76 31.72
CA ILE A 1139 -31.85 7.83 31.48
C ILE A 1139 -31.22 8.25 32.81
N LEU A 1140 -29.92 8.08 32.93
CA LEU A 1140 -29.18 8.39 34.17
C LEU A 1140 -28.72 9.85 34.25
N GLU A 1141 -28.77 10.37 35.47
CA GLU A 1141 -28.37 11.70 35.94
C GLU A 1141 -27.23 11.60 36.97
N ASP A 1142 -26.65 12.74 37.34
CA ASP A 1142 -25.41 12.83 38.12
C ASP A 1142 -25.36 11.99 39.41
N ASP A 1143 -26.48 11.93 40.14
CA ASP A 1143 -26.57 11.25 41.43
C ASP A 1143 -27.11 9.81 41.34
N ASP A 1144 -27.48 9.35 40.14
CA ASP A 1144 -27.89 7.96 39.96
C ASP A 1144 -26.69 7.03 40.13
N GLU A 1145 -26.90 5.97 40.90
CA GLU A 1145 -25.92 4.94 41.15
C GLU A 1145 -25.87 3.94 40.00
N ILE A 1146 -24.69 3.42 39.71
CA ILE A 1146 -24.42 2.39 38.71
C ILE A 1146 -23.81 1.20 39.43
N LEU A 1147 -24.41 0.02 39.24
CA LEU A 1147 -23.96 -1.25 39.77
C LEU A 1147 -23.22 -2.00 38.67
N VAL A 1148 -21.96 -2.34 38.92
CA VAL A 1148 -21.07 -3.03 37.98
C VAL A 1148 -20.75 -4.41 38.53
N TYR A 1149 -21.28 -5.44 37.89
CA TYR A 1149 -20.96 -6.83 38.24
C TYR A 1149 -19.77 -7.27 37.40
N TYR A 1150 -18.76 -7.86 38.05
CA TYR A 1150 -17.51 -8.21 37.39
C TYR A 1150 -17.04 -9.60 37.78
N GLY A 1151 -16.46 -10.34 36.84
CA GLY A 1151 -15.64 -11.51 37.11
C GLY A 1151 -14.30 -11.08 37.70
N ALA A 1152 -13.83 -11.85 38.67
CA ALA A 1152 -12.58 -11.65 39.39
C ALA A 1152 -11.69 -12.90 39.23
N ALA A 1153 -10.47 -12.69 38.73
CA ALA A 1153 -9.49 -13.74 38.42
C ALA A 1153 -10.05 -14.93 37.58
N ASP A 1154 -11.07 -14.68 36.74
CA ASP A 1154 -11.84 -15.72 36.04
C ASP A 1154 -12.26 -16.89 36.96
N THR A 1155 -12.65 -16.58 38.21
CA THR A 1155 -12.93 -17.60 39.24
C THR A 1155 -14.21 -17.31 40.02
N SER A 1156 -14.42 -16.06 40.40
CA SER A 1156 -15.58 -15.60 41.18
C SER A 1156 -16.19 -14.34 40.60
N ILE A 1157 -17.31 -13.88 41.18
CA ILE A 1157 -18.00 -12.66 40.76
C ILE A 1157 -18.03 -11.67 41.92
N GLY A 1158 -17.66 -10.42 41.66
CA GLY A 1158 -17.81 -9.29 42.56
C GLY A 1158 -18.83 -8.25 42.06
N LEU A 1159 -19.14 -7.30 42.94
CA LEU A 1159 -19.94 -6.10 42.67
C LEU A 1159 -19.14 -4.86 43.05
N ALA A 1160 -19.19 -3.83 42.21
CA ALA A 1160 -18.70 -2.49 42.54
C ALA A 1160 -19.69 -1.40 42.11
N THR A 1161 -19.60 -0.22 42.70
CA THR A 1161 -20.59 0.87 42.55
C THR A 1161 -19.93 2.22 42.35
N ALA A 1162 -20.59 3.12 41.62
CA ALA A 1162 -20.26 4.55 41.57
C ALA A 1162 -21.49 5.35 41.18
N ARG A 1163 -21.48 6.67 41.40
CA ARG A 1163 -22.47 7.56 40.79
C ARG A 1163 -22.03 7.97 39.40
N LEU A 1164 -22.98 8.33 38.53
CA LEU A 1164 -22.67 8.80 37.17
C LEU A 1164 -21.63 9.93 37.16
N LYS A 1165 -21.78 10.93 38.03
CA LYS A 1165 -20.87 12.08 38.13
C LYS A 1165 -19.45 11.72 38.59
N ASP A 1166 -19.27 10.55 39.20
CA ASP A 1166 -17.95 10.06 39.62
C ASP A 1166 -17.20 9.46 38.41
N LEU A 1167 -17.93 8.87 37.46
CA LEU A 1167 -17.38 8.25 36.25
C LEU A 1167 -17.13 9.23 35.10
N ILE A 1168 -17.85 10.36 35.06
CA ILE A 1168 -17.71 11.39 34.02
C ILE A 1168 -17.24 12.72 34.65
N PRO A 1169 -16.00 13.16 34.38
CA PRO A 1169 -15.48 14.41 34.92
C PRO A 1169 -16.29 15.62 34.45
N GLU A 1170 -16.33 16.66 35.29
CA GLU A 1170 -17.11 17.90 35.06
C GLU A 1170 -16.95 18.52 33.66
N PRO A 1171 -15.75 18.63 33.05
CA PRO A 1171 -15.59 19.24 31.72
C PRO A 1171 -16.36 18.52 30.60
N PHE A 1172 -16.66 17.23 30.79
CA PHE A 1172 -17.34 16.36 29.82
C PHE A 1172 -18.83 16.17 30.12
N ARG A 1173 -19.32 16.70 31.25
CA ARG A 1173 -20.75 16.73 31.64
C ARG A 1173 -21.50 17.88 30.96
N ARG A 1174 -21.35 18.00 29.64
CA ARG A 1174 -22.12 18.98 28.83
C ARG A 1174 -23.40 18.29 28.38
N LYS A 1175 -24.56 18.87 28.68
CA LYS A 1175 -25.84 18.36 28.18
C LYS A 1175 -25.80 18.37 26.65
N VAL A 1176 -25.92 17.18 26.05
CA VAL A 1176 -25.93 16.97 24.60
C VAL A 1176 -27.31 17.25 24.05
#